data_AF-A0A167R2I9-F1
#
_entry.id   AF-A0A167R2I9-F1
#
_cell.length_a   1.000
_cell.length_b   1.000
_cell.length_c   1.000
_cell.angle_alpha   90.00
_cell.angle_beta   90.00
_cell.angle_gamma   90.00
#
_symmetry.space_group_name_H-M   'P 1'
#
loop_
_entity.id
_entity.type
_entity.pdbx_description
1 polymer ?
#
loop_
_entity_poly.entity_id
_entity_poly.type
_entity_poly.pdbx_seq_one_letter_code
_entity_poly.pdbx_strand_id
1 'polypeptide(L)'
;MTDEERLAWKLESDTWLLIKELYPYRLQLDNDEPQTMEQLLQVNPYTTPAELAGALLSSPTLRELELVRTWLGATAPDPDDLPYRKGYWPNTTMRENQRSRVGGPKGPGMDPDATLRGLVMEGDDAAFDRSLMRNVFQCIRMNDSERALETCRQAAQPWRAASLIGGKAYTTFSLSNYKNMDVETPTGGNRHRMLWKKTCFKLAKTPSLDPYERAVYGAMVGDVKSIKEVCKSWEDHLWCRIHSRLEQAVDAGLLESDSWWIKKGGIANDMPLEGLERVTDNMDLLFEEVEQEETVGDEPLHPFRITQKHIILDAVENLLRDFDERLALDALPASEPLRNQLICFFAHLALFLRWSDAVGPDMRPTEANILQEFCNKLERINEPDLVALYAGVIGEVNDVNVTDGETSYAQFLKRMNNAPTERRAEALRRTTQNGLSYTIVAVRTVDSIFGELIHSSSTSFDDPEPGFTHLDQPLSQAEGSLVNAMDWLLFDKSTYAPALTHANALLRWFLLNGRLHAARQLVRRLPVEIQRPQREGAAIDYESAEQYQLRNFVGCLEALESCKPFEDRTNLPATRLAKVDRQRSYTAAVTDARDLTLSILTMRWLEVLREDPALPERPRQVRRLRQLYIPELVMRLHRVLYAAKDDVAECVLDSYSPQTLILTARV
;
A
#
# COMPACT_ATOMS: atom_id res chain seq x y z
N MET A 1 10.24 -7.84 19.88
CA MET A 1 10.44 -6.59 19.14
C MET A 1 11.89 -6.19 19.27
N THR A 2 12.66 -6.30 18.19
CA THR A 2 14.07 -5.88 18.12
C THR A 2 14.16 -4.36 18.18
N ASP A 3 15.33 -3.79 18.54
CA ASP A 3 15.50 -2.32 18.57
C ASP A 3 15.30 -1.68 17.19
N GLU A 4 15.66 -2.40 16.11
CA GLU A 4 15.39 -2.01 14.73
C GLU A 4 13.88 -1.90 14.44
N GLU A 5 13.07 -2.88 14.87
CA GLU A 5 11.62 -2.82 14.73
C GLU A 5 11.02 -1.66 15.55
N ARG A 6 11.52 -1.41 16.77
CA ARG A 6 11.04 -0.27 17.58
C ARG A 6 11.31 1.05 16.88
N LEU A 7 12.51 1.20 16.32
CA LEU A 7 12.92 2.37 15.58
C LEU A 7 12.05 2.55 14.33
N ALA A 8 11.81 1.49 13.57
CA ALA A 8 10.96 1.54 12.38
C ALA A 8 9.52 1.97 12.71
N TRP A 9 8.90 1.42 13.76
CA TRP A 9 7.58 1.87 14.23
C TRP A 9 7.56 3.33 14.67
N LYS A 10 8.60 3.78 15.38
CA LYS A 10 8.73 5.18 15.76
C LYS A 10 8.82 6.08 14.52
N LEU A 11 9.72 5.75 13.59
CA LEU A 11 9.94 6.53 12.37
C LEU A 11 8.71 6.55 11.47
N GLU A 12 7.94 5.45 11.38
CA GLU A 12 6.67 5.44 10.66
C GLU A 12 5.66 6.41 11.31
N SER A 13 5.51 6.35 12.64
CA SER A 13 4.65 7.27 13.39
C SER A 13 5.07 8.73 13.18
N ASP A 14 6.37 9.00 13.26
CA ASP A 14 6.94 10.34 13.05
C ASP A 14 6.70 10.81 11.61
N THR A 15 6.73 9.91 10.62
CA THR A 15 6.44 10.24 9.21
C THR A 15 4.98 10.59 9.00
N TRP A 16 4.04 9.87 9.63
CA TRP A 16 2.62 10.23 9.59
C TRP A 16 2.35 11.58 10.28
N LEU A 17 3.07 11.89 11.36
CA LEU A 17 2.98 13.20 12.00
C LEU A 17 3.46 14.31 11.05
N LEU A 18 4.55 14.10 10.32
CA LEU A 18 5.03 15.05 9.30
C LEU A 18 3.97 15.31 8.23
N ILE A 19 3.36 14.25 7.70
CA ILE A 19 2.29 14.36 6.69
C ILE A 19 1.11 15.16 7.26
N LYS A 20 0.72 14.88 8.50
CA LYS A 20 -0.36 15.59 9.19
C LYS A 20 -0.06 17.08 9.40
N GLU A 21 1.19 17.47 9.61
CA GLU A 21 1.56 18.89 9.75
C GLU A 21 1.62 19.61 8.40
N LEU A 22 2.16 18.98 7.35
CA LEU A 22 2.38 19.62 6.04
C LEU A 22 1.14 19.65 5.13
N TYR A 23 0.45 18.53 4.98
CA TYR A 23 -0.60 18.41 3.96
C TYR A 23 -1.83 19.27 4.21
N PRO A 24 -2.30 19.51 5.45
CA PRO A 24 -3.37 20.48 5.65
C PRO A 24 -3.02 21.86 5.11
N TYR A 25 -1.75 22.27 5.20
CA TYR A 25 -1.29 23.53 4.63
C TYR A 25 -1.23 23.47 3.10
N ARG A 26 -0.58 22.43 2.52
CA ARG A 26 -0.45 22.27 1.06
C ARG A 26 -1.79 22.15 0.34
N LEU A 27 -2.78 21.52 0.96
CA LEU A 27 -4.11 21.31 0.37
C LEU A 27 -5.07 22.49 0.56
N GLN A 28 -4.75 23.46 1.43
CA GLN A 28 -5.60 24.61 1.73
C GLN A 28 -5.18 25.91 1.02
N LEU A 29 -4.25 25.85 0.06
CA LEU A 29 -3.59 27.03 -0.53
C LEU A 29 -4.53 28.03 -1.26
N ASP A 30 -5.84 27.79 -1.34
CA ASP A 30 -6.77 28.61 -2.12
C ASP A 30 -7.57 29.69 -1.35
N ASN A 31 -7.39 29.93 -0.04
CA ASN A 31 -8.37 30.78 0.67
C ASN A 31 -7.93 32.11 1.29
N ASP A 32 -6.65 32.44 1.48
CA ASP A 32 -6.26 33.79 1.92
C ASP A 32 -4.83 34.15 1.47
N GLU A 33 -4.68 35.18 0.63
CA GLU A 33 -3.35 35.75 0.33
C GLU A 33 -2.75 36.32 1.63
N PRO A 34 -1.60 35.82 2.09
CA PRO A 34 -0.99 36.33 3.31
C PRO A 34 -0.60 37.80 3.14
N GLN A 35 -0.89 38.62 4.14
CA GLN A 35 -0.49 40.03 4.13
C GLN A 35 1.03 40.15 4.08
N THR A 36 1.53 40.87 3.09
CA THR A 36 2.97 41.14 2.94
C THR A 36 3.42 42.24 3.90
N MET A 37 4.72 42.27 4.19
CA MET A 37 5.31 43.33 5.02
C MET A 37 5.06 44.72 4.40
N GLU A 38 5.16 44.84 3.08
CA GLU A 38 4.95 46.10 2.36
C GLU A 38 3.52 46.60 2.55
N GLN A 39 2.52 45.70 2.46
CA GLN A 39 1.12 46.05 2.70
C GLN A 39 0.90 46.53 4.14
N LEU A 40 1.47 45.84 5.14
CA LEU A 40 1.35 46.25 6.53
C LEU A 40 2.00 47.61 6.79
N LEU A 41 3.19 47.86 6.22
CA LEU A 41 3.91 49.13 6.35
C LEU A 41 3.22 50.29 5.63
N GLN A 42 2.54 50.03 4.50
CA GLN A 42 1.73 51.03 3.80
C GLN A 42 0.52 51.48 4.65
N VAL A 43 -0.12 50.55 5.35
CA VAL A 43 -1.23 50.87 6.27
C VAL A 43 -0.71 51.63 7.49
N ASN A 44 0.43 51.20 8.04
CA ASN A 44 0.99 51.77 9.26
C ASN A 44 2.53 51.69 9.24
N PRO A 45 3.23 52.82 9.05
CA PRO A 45 4.69 52.87 9.10
C PRO A 45 5.30 52.47 10.45
N TYR A 46 4.49 52.46 11.51
CA TYR A 46 4.88 52.06 12.87
C TYR A 46 4.46 50.63 13.22
N THR A 47 4.04 49.83 12.24
CA THR A 47 3.77 48.39 12.40
C THR A 47 4.89 47.73 13.21
N THR A 48 4.51 46.94 14.21
CA THR A 48 5.48 46.41 15.17
C THR A 48 6.38 45.36 14.52
N PRO A 49 7.66 45.23 14.96
CA PRO A 49 8.55 44.19 14.42
C PRO A 49 7.99 42.77 14.56
N ALA A 50 7.19 42.50 15.59
CA ALA A 50 6.54 41.20 15.76
C ALA A 50 5.49 40.91 14.68
N GLU A 51 4.69 41.91 14.29
CA GLU A 51 3.72 41.78 13.20
C GLU A 51 4.42 41.57 11.85
N LEU A 52 5.51 42.31 11.59
CA LEU A 52 6.31 42.13 10.38
C LEU A 52 6.98 40.75 10.32
N ALA A 53 7.52 40.28 11.45
CA ALA A 53 8.08 38.93 11.54
C ALA A 53 7.00 37.84 11.32
N GLY A 54 5.79 38.04 11.85
CA GLY A 54 4.64 37.17 11.59
C GLY A 54 4.29 37.12 10.11
N ALA A 55 4.21 38.27 9.44
CA ALA A 55 3.97 38.35 7.99
C ALA A 55 5.04 37.63 7.16
N LEU A 56 6.32 37.74 7.55
CA LEU A 56 7.42 37.00 6.91
C LEU A 56 7.24 35.48 7.06
N LEU A 57 6.96 35.00 8.28
CA LEU A 57 6.78 33.58 8.55
C LEU A 57 5.52 33.01 7.86
N SER A 58 4.54 33.86 7.54
CA SER A 58 3.38 33.48 6.73
C SER A 58 3.67 33.32 5.24
N SER A 59 4.87 33.68 4.77
CA SER A 59 5.26 33.41 3.37
C SER A 59 5.31 31.90 3.10
N PRO A 60 4.93 31.43 1.91
CA PRO A 60 4.72 29.99 1.68
C PRO A 60 5.92 29.11 2.02
N THR A 61 7.12 29.52 1.61
CA THR A 61 8.35 28.77 1.83
C THR A 61 8.74 28.73 3.31
N LEU A 62 8.68 29.87 4.02
CA LEU A 62 9.02 29.92 5.45
C LEU A 62 7.97 29.24 6.31
N ARG A 63 6.70 29.28 5.88
CA ARG A 63 5.61 28.62 6.57
C ARG A 63 5.77 27.10 6.54
N GLU A 64 6.11 26.53 5.38
CA GLU A 64 6.44 25.10 5.31
C GLU A 64 7.62 24.73 6.22
N LEU A 65 8.70 25.53 6.21
CA LEU A 65 9.85 25.29 7.08
C LEU A 65 9.49 25.38 8.58
N GLU A 66 8.58 26.27 8.95
CA GLU A 66 8.06 26.35 10.32
C GLU A 66 7.26 25.10 10.71
N LEU A 67 6.47 24.54 9.81
CA LEU A 67 5.76 23.28 10.03
C LEU A 67 6.74 22.12 10.21
N VAL A 68 7.79 22.05 9.38
CA VAL A 68 8.86 21.04 9.53
C VAL A 68 9.60 21.23 10.86
N ARG A 69 9.91 22.48 11.27
CA ARG A 69 10.51 22.77 12.59
C ARG A 69 9.60 22.29 13.73
N THR A 70 8.28 22.49 13.60
CA THR A 70 7.30 22.08 14.59
C THR A 70 7.24 20.56 14.71
N TRP A 71 7.22 19.85 13.58
CA TRP A 71 7.32 18.39 13.53
C TRP A 71 8.61 17.89 14.17
N LEU A 72 9.76 18.49 13.84
CA LEU A 72 11.05 18.15 14.46
C LEU A 72 11.03 18.36 15.96
N GLY A 73 10.35 19.41 16.44
CA GLY A 73 10.18 19.67 17.87
C GLY A 73 9.32 18.62 18.56
N ALA A 74 8.21 18.20 17.94
CA ALA A 74 7.29 17.21 18.48
C ALA A 74 7.87 15.78 18.54
N THR A 75 8.82 15.47 17.66
CA THR A 75 9.50 14.16 17.58
C THR A 75 10.77 14.09 18.43
N ALA A 76 11.20 15.22 18.99
CA ALA A 76 12.40 15.29 19.82
C ALA A 76 12.20 14.55 21.16
N PRO A 77 13.27 13.96 21.73
CA PRO A 77 13.20 13.33 23.04
C PRO A 77 12.84 14.33 24.15
N ASP A 78 12.10 13.87 25.15
CA ASP A 78 11.81 14.66 26.33
C ASP A 78 13.11 15.10 27.05
N PRO A 79 13.14 16.31 27.65
CA PRO A 79 14.29 16.80 28.39
C PRO A 79 14.58 15.93 29.61
N ASP A 80 15.86 15.79 29.95
CA ASP A 80 16.27 15.05 31.14
C ASP A 80 15.74 15.71 32.42
N ASP A 81 15.31 14.92 33.39
CA ASP A 81 14.87 15.44 34.70
C ASP A 81 16.01 16.15 35.42
N LEU A 82 15.73 17.36 35.92
CA LEU A 82 16.67 18.11 36.74
C LEU A 82 16.45 17.80 38.23
N PRO A 83 17.53 17.59 39.01
CA PRO A 83 17.39 17.39 40.44
C PRO A 83 16.85 18.67 41.10
N TYR A 84 15.91 18.51 42.04
CA TYR A 84 15.42 19.65 42.80
C TYR A 84 16.56 20.34 43.54
N ARG A 85 16.64 21.66 43.40
CA ARG A 85 17.70 22.46 44.01
C ARG A 85 17.14 23.75 44.60
N LYS A 86 17.53 24.02 45.85
CA LYS A 86 17.15 25.25 46.54
C LYS A 86 18.27 26.29 46.46
N GLY A 87 17.97 27.42 45.80
CA GLY A 87 18.83 28.60 45.77
C GLY A 87 19.87 28.59 44.64
N TYR A 88 20.42 29.79 44.39
CA TYR A 88 21.41 30.04 43.35
C TYR A 88 22.81 29.65 43.84
N TRP A 89 23.47 28.73 43.12
CA TRP A 89 24.81 28.20 43.41
C TRP A 89 25.13 28.04 44.92
N PRO A 90 24.35 27.24 45.69
CA PRO A 90 24.50 27.12 47.14
C PRO A 90 25.90 26.74 47.61
N ASN A 91 26.61 25.84 46.92
CA ASN A 91 27.94 25.40 47.37
C ASN A 91 29.00 26.46 47.08
N THR A 92 28.95 27.09 45.91
CA THR A 92 29.83 28.21 45.54
C THR A 92 29.59 29.40 46.46
N THR A 93 28.32 29.70 46.76
CA THR A 93 27.93 30.73 47.73
C THR A 93 28.48 30.43 49.13
N MET A 94 28.38 29.17 49.57
CA MET A 94 28.93 28.75 50.86
C MET A 94 30.45 28.91 50.92
N ARG A 95 31.16 28.53 49.85
CA ARG A 95 32.61 28.69 49.74
C ARG A 95 33.04 30.16 49.73
N GLU A 96 32.39 31.02 48.96
CA GLU A 96 32.73 32.45 48.92
C GLU A 96 32.41 33.13 50.26
N ASN A 97 31.32 32.74 50.93
CA ASN A 97 31.02 33.20 52.29
C ASN A 97 32.08 32.73 53.29
N GLN A 98 32.55 31.49 53.19
CA GLN A 98 33.62 30.97 54.03
C GLN A 98 34.93 31.73 53.77
N ARG A 99 35.31 31.93 52.51
CA ARG A 99 36.48 32.71 52.12
C ARG A 99 36.45 34.12 52.70
N SER A 100 35.30 34.79 52.65
CA SER A 100 35.12 36.12 53.23
C SER A 100 35.24 36.10 54.76
N ARG A 101 34.68 35.10 55.45
CA ARG A 101 34.79 34.95 56.91
C ARG A 101 36.22 34.73 57.40
N VAL A 102 37.06 34.06 56.62
CA VAL A 102 38.47 33.79 56.97
C VAL A 102 39.38 34.95 56.54
N GLY A 103 38.83 36.09 56.13
CA GLY A 103 39.60 37.28 55.74
C GLY A 103 40.29 37.16 54.38
N GLY A 104 39.85 36.23 53.54
CA GLY A 104 40.38 36.07 52.18
C GLY A 104 40.08 37.28 51.28
N PRO A 105 40.87 37.49 50.22
CA PRO A 105 40.65 38.59 49.27
C PRO A 105 39.27 38.48 48.63
N LYS A 106 38.61 39.63 48.45
CA LYS A 106 37.27 39.73 47.87
C LYS A 106 37.24 39.08 46.48
N GLY A 107 36.36 38.10 46.30
CA GLY A 107 36.17 37.41 45.02
C GLY A 107 35.46 38.28 43.97
N PRO A 108 35.35 37.79 42.72
CA PRO A 108 34.73 38.51 41.61
C PRO A 108 33.24 38.83 41.83
N GLY A 109 32.53 38.12 42.71
CA GLY A 109 31.11 38.32 42.98
C GLY A 109 30.31 37.05 42.79
N MET A 110 28.98 37.16 42.92
CA MET A 110 28.00 36.08 42.71
C MET A 110 26.96 36.49 41.66
N ASP A 111 27.30 37.43 40.80
CA ASP A 111 26.48 37.84 39.66
C ASP A 111 26.75 36.93 38.44
N PRO A 112 25.85 36.92 37.44
CA PRO A 112 25.87 35.91 36.37
C PRO A 112 27.16 35.86 35.54
N ASP A 113 27.89 36.97 35.42
CA ASP A 113 29.14 37.05 34.67
C ASP A 113 30.40 36.76 35.51
N ALA A 114 30.23 36.43 36.79
CA ALA A 114 31.35 36.24 37.71
C ALA A 114 32.32 35.15 37.23
N THR A 115 31.82 34.11 36.55
CA THR A 115 32.63 33.05 35.94
C THR A 115 33.53 33.57 34.82
N LEU A 116 33.06 34.53 34.02
CA LEU A 116 33.84 35.20 32.98
C LEU A 116 34.93 36.11 33.58
N ARG A 117 34.73 36.58 34.82
CA ARG A 117 35.70 37.39 35.58
C ARG A 117 36.61 36.54 36.47
N GLY A 118 36.57 35.21 36.36
CA GLY A 118 37.48 34.29 37.04
C GLY A 118 36.93 33.58 38.29
N LEU A 119 35.61 33.59 38.51
CA LEU A 119 34.98 32.75 39.54
C LEU A 119 35.03 31.28 39.10
N VAL A 120 35.62 30.42 39.93
CA VAL A 120 35.57 28.97 39.71
C VAL A 120 34.38 28.40 40.48
N MET A 121 33.36 27.90 39.79
CA MET A 121 32.21 27.26 40.44
C MET A 121 32.62 25.97 41.18
N GLU A 122 31.91 25.65 42.25
CA GLU A 122 32.05 24.34 42.91
C GLU A 122 31.58 23.21 41.99
N GLY A 123 32.14 22.00 42.16
CA GLY A 123 31.93 20.87 41.24
C GLY A 123 30.46 20.50 41.02
N ASP A 124 29.69 20.39 42.10
CA ASP A 124 28.25 20.11 42.06
C ASP A 124 27.46 21.25 41.42
N ASP A 125 27.89 22.50 41.63
CA ASP A 125 27.24 23.68 41.08
C ASP A 125 27.45 23.74 39.57
N ALA A 126 28.67 23.52 39.12
CA ALA A 126 29.04 23.44 37.72
C ALA A 126 28.36 22.26 37.02
N ALA A 127 28.28 21.09 37.66
CA ALA A 127 27.60 19.92 37.10
C ALA A 127 26.10 20.18 36.88
N PHE A 128 25.43 20.76 37.89
CA PHE A 128 24.04 21.15 37.77
C PHE A 128 23.83 22.20 36.69
N ASP A 129 24.70 23.21 36.58
CA ASP A 129 24.53 24.26 35.57
C ASP A 129 24.68 23.72 34.15
N ARG A 130 25.57 22.75 33.92
CA ARG A 130 25.65 22.00 32.66
C ARG A 130 24.37 21.23 32.34
N SER A 131 23.85 20.48 33.31
CA SER A 131 22.57 19.76 33.14
C SER A 131 21.40 20.71 32.87
N LEU A 132 21.36 21.85 33.58
CA LEU A 132 20.37 22.89 33.37
C LEU A 132 20.45 23.45 31.95
N MET A 133 21.65 23.77 31.45
CA MET A 133 21.79 24.31 30.10
C MET A 133 21.41 23.30 29.01
N ARG A 134 21.75 22.02 29.22
CA ARG A 134 21.29 20.95 28.35
C ARG A 134 19.76 20.83 28.34
N ASN A 135 19.11 20.88 29.51
CA ASN A 135 17.65 20.83 29.62
C ASN A 135 16.99 22.04 28.93
N VAL A 136 17.53 23.25 29.13
CA VAL A 136 17.04 24.48 28.46
C VAL A 136 17.19 24.36 26.95
N PHE A 137 18.32 23.84 26.45
CA PHE A 137 18.51 23.57 25.03
C PHE A 137 17.49 22.55 24.51
N GLN A 138 17.25 21.45 25.22
CA GLN A 138 16.22 20.45 24.87
C GLN A 138 14.82 21.07 24.80
N CYS A 139 14.46 21.96 25.73
CA CYS A 139 13.19 22.69 25.69
C CYS A 139 13.09 23.57 24.43
N ILE A 140 14.16 24.28 24.05
CA ILE A 140 14.21 25.08 22.82
C ILE A 140 14.11 24.19 21.57
N ARG A 141 14.79 23.04 21.57
CA ARG A 141 14.77 22.03 20.50
C ARG A 141 13.35 21.48 20.25
N MET A 142 12.53 21.40 21.28
CA MET A 142 11.11 21.02 21.22
C MET A 142 10.16 22.17 20.85
N ASN A 143 10.68 23.37 20.60
CA ASN A 143 9.89 24.60 20.43
C ASN A 143 9.08 25.01 21.69
N ASP A 144 9.44 24.52 22.88
CA ASP A 144 8.81 24.86 24.15
C ASP A 144 9.63 25.92 24.91
N SER A 145 9.50 27.15 24.43
CA SER A 145 10.19 28.29 25.03
C SER A 145 9.70 28.61 26.45
N GLU A 146 8.44 28.29 26.78
CA GLU A 146 7.88 28.59 28.10
C GLU A 146 8.44 27.68 29.17
N ARG A 147 8.53 26.38 28.89
CA ARG A 147 9.21 25.42 29.77
C ARG A 147 10.67 25.79 29.96
N ALA A 148 11.39 26.20 28.91
CA ALA A 148 12.77 26.66 29.03
C ALA A 148 12.93 27.82 30.04
N LEU A 149 12.03 28.80 29.99
CA LEU A 149 12.01 29.94 30.91
C LEU A 149 11.67 29.52 32.33
N GLU A 150 10.70 28.64 32.48
CA GLU A 150 10.25 28.16 33.79
C GLU A 150 11.33 27.30 34.47
N THR A 151 12.00 26.43 33.73
CA THR A 151 13.16 25.67 34.20
C THR A 151 14.24 26.60 34.76
N CYS A 152 14.54 27.71 34.07
CA CYS A 152 15.50 28.70 34.56
C CYS A 152 15.05 29.36 35.88
N ARG A 153 13.75 29.66 36.03
CA ARG A 153 13.20 30.24 37.28
C ARG A 153 13.26 29.25 38.43
N GLN A 154 12.86 28.00 38.19
CA GLN A 154 12.88 26.92 39.19
C GLN A 154 14.30 26.60 39.65
N ALA A 155 15.29 26.74 38.77
CA ALA A 155 16.70 26.64 39.11
C ALA A 155 17.27 27.86 39.87
N ALA A 156 16.43 28.80 40.30
CA ALA A 156 16.81 30.07 40.92
C ALA A 156 17.72 30.95 40.03
N GLN A 157 17.53 30.87 38.71
CA GLN A 157 18.24 31.69 37.70
C GLN A 157 17.26 32.54 36.87
N PRO A 158 16.42 33.40 37.48
CA PRO A 158 15.45 34.21 36.74
C PRO A 158 16.12 35.23 35.80
N TRP A 159 17.37 35.59 36.06
CA TRP A 159 18.17 36.43 35.16
C TRP A 159 18.39 35.76 33.80
N ARG A 160 18.56 34.42 33.78
CA ARG A 160 18.76 33.65 32.55
C ARG A 160 17.46 33.59 31.76
N ALA A 161 16.33 33.41 32.44
CA ALA A 161 15.01 33.56 31.81
C ALA A 161 14.82 34.96 31.20
N ALA A 162 15.20 36.02 31.93
CA ALA A 162 15.15 37.38 31.40
C ALA A 162 16.04 37.58 30.17
N SER A 163 17.24 36.99 30.15
CA SER A 163 18.12 36.99 28.98
C SER A 163 17.46 36.31 27.78
N LEU A 164 16.84 35.14 27.94
CA LEU A 164 16.21 34.39 26.85
C LEU A 164 15.00 35.11 26.24
N ILE A 165 14.20 35.80 27.07
CA ILE A 165 13.03 36.57 26.60
C ILE A 165 13.46 37.73 25.67
N GLY A 166 14.70 38.20 25.76
CA GLY A 166 15.24 39.28 24.94
C GLY A 166 15.22 39.02 23.43
N GLY A 167 15.02 37.77 23.00
CA GLY A 167 14.88 37.37 21.60
C GLY A 167 13.49 37.63 21.01
N LYS A 168 12.46 37.92 21.82
CA LYS A 168 11.12 38.21 21.32
C LYS A 168 11.09 39.57 20.60
N ALA A 169 10.55 39.60 19.38
CA ALA A 169 10.32 40.84 18.64
C ALA A 169 9.36 41.76 19.40
N TYR A 170 9.62 43.06 19.35
CA TYR A 170 8.80 44.05 20.06
C TYR A 170 7.37 44.10 19.50
N THR A 171 6.38 44.15 20.38
CA THR A 171 4.95 44.31 20.05
C THR A 171 4.25 45.22 21.05
N THR A 172 3.17 45.87 20.61
CA THR A 172 2.29 46.68 21.47
C THR A 172 0.92 46.85 20.81
N PHE A 173 -0.16 46.56 21.55
CA PHE A 173 -1.53 46.70 21.07
C PHE A 173 -1.83 48.08 20.47
N SER A 174 -1.33 49.15 21.09
CA SER A 174 -1.58 50.53 20.67
C SER A 174 -1.13 50.86 19.25
N LEU A 175 -0.14 50.13 18.72
CA LEU A 175 0.42 50.34 17.38
C LEU A 175 0.12 49.18 16.43
N SER A 176 -0.69 48.22 16.86
CA SER A 176 -1.05 47.06 16.07
C SER A 176 -1.99 47.42 14.93
N ASN A 177 -1.76 46.82 13.76
CA ASN A 177 -2.71 46.90 12.65
C ASN A 177 -4.04 46.19 12.97
N TYR A 178 -4.05 45.30 13.96
CA TYR A 178 -5.20 44.51 14.38
C TYR A 178 -5.90 45.06 15.63
N LYS A 179 -5.56 46.28 16.07
CA LYS A 179 -6.13 46.91 17.28
C LYS A 179 -7.66 47.04 17.31
N ASN A 180 -8.31 46.91 16.14
CA ASN A 180 -9.77 46.96 16.00
C ASN A 180 -10.44 45.57 16.00
N MET A 181 -9.67 44.48 16.16
CA MET A 181 -10.16 43.10 16.04
C MET A 181 -10.45 42.40 17.38
N ASP A 182 -10.71 43.14 18.48
CA ASP A 182 -10.93 42.58 19.83
C ASP A 182 -9.80 41.65 20.35
N VAL A 183 -8.59 41.75 19.78
CA VAL A 183 -7.41 40.98 20.20
C VAL A 183 -6.54 41.82 21.15
N GLU A 184 -6.63 41.60 22.46
CA GLU A 184 -5.71 42.23 23.42
C GLU A 184 -4.30 41.62 23.29
N THR A 185 -3.37 42.34 22.65
CA THR A 185 -1.95 41.94 22.59
C THR A 185 -1.13 42.70 23.64
N PRO A 186 -0.65 42.08 24.72
CA PRO A 186 0.10 42.80 25.75
C PRO A 186 1.39 43.39 25.17
N THR A 187 1.73 44.61 25.56
CA THR A 187 3.00 45.24 25.19
C THR A 187 4.16 44.41 25.72
N GLY A 188 5.11 44.05 24.84
CA GLY A 188 6.21 43.17 25.19
C GLY A 188 7.30 43.09 24.12
N GLY A 189 8.28 42.21 24.35
CA GLY A 189 9.42 42.02 23.45
C GLY A 189 10.49 43.10 23.56
N ASN A 190 11.54 42.98 22.75
CA ASN A 190 12.74 43.79 22.83
C ASN A 190 12.86 44.79 21.68
N ARG A 191 12.84 46.09 22.00
CA ARG A 191 13.05 47.17 21.01
C ARG A 191 14.47 47.19 20.42
N HIS A 192 15.43 46.61 21.12
CA HIS A 192 16.84 46.51 20.71
C HIS A 192 17.22 45.05 20.44
N ARG A 193 16.33 44.30 19.79
CA ARG A 193 16.51 42.85 19.51
C ARG A 193 17.81 42.55 18.78
N MET A 194 18.22 43.37 17.81
CA MET A 194 19.45 43.13 17.06
C MET A 194 20.70 43.32 17.92
N LEU A 195 20.73 44.34 18.79
CA LEU A 195 21.80 44.54 19.76
C LEU A 195 21.88 43.36 20.75
N TRP A 196 20.73 42.84 21.18
CA TRP A 196 20.66 41.63 22.00
C TRP A 196 21.21 40.42 21.24
N LYS A 197 20.82 40.20 19.98
CA LYS A 197 21.35 39.12 19.15
C LYS A 197 22.86 39.22 18.97
N LYS A 198 23.42 40.42 18.77
CA LYS A 198 24.88 40.66 18.73
C LYS A 198 25.58 40.22 20.01
N THR A 199 24.95 40.48 21.15
CA THR A 199 25.46 40.09 22.47
C THR A 199 25.42 38.57 22.64
N CYS A 200 24.28 37.94 22.30
CA CYS A 200 24.13 36.49 22.30
C CYS A 200 25.12 35.81 21.34
N PHE A 201 25.36 36.38 20.17
CA PHE A 201 26.31 35.84 19.19
C PHE A 201 27.75 35.86 19.71
N LYS A 202 28.13 36.92 20.42
CA LYS A 202 29.42 36.99 21.11
C LYS A 202 29.54 35.93 22.21
N LEU A 203 28.48 35.72 22.99
CA LEU A 203 28.43 34.67 24.01
C LEU A 203 28.54 33.27 23.38
N ALA A 204 27.78 33.01 22.32
CA ALA A 204 27.81 31.75 21.59
C ALA A 204 29.21 31.42 21.04
N LYS A 205 30.00 32.43 20.66
CA LYS A 205 31.39 32.27 20.21
C LYS A 205 32.43 32.23 21.33
N THR A 206 32.04 32.31 22.60
CA THR A 206 32.98 32.35 23.73
C THR A 206 33.39 30.93 24.14
N PRO A 207 34.64 30.50 23.89
CA PRO A 207 35.04 29.09 24.08
C PRO A 207 35.11 28.66 25.55
N SER A 208 35.12 29.59 26.49
CA SER A 208 35.12 29.30 27.93
C SER A 208 33.75 28.90 28.49
N LEU A 209 32.66 29.14 27.74
CA LEU A 209 31.30 28.75 28.14
C LEU A 209 31.04 27.28 27.81
N ASP A 210 30.05 26.69 28.48
CA ASP A 210 29.64 25.32 28.19
C ASP A 210 29.07 25.19 26.76
N PRO A 211 29.31 24.08 26.03
CA PRO A 211 28.76 23.89 24.68
C PRO A 211 27.24 24.04 24.61
N TYR A 212 26.48 23.56 25.61
CA TYR A 212 25.02 23.74 25.61
C TYR A 212 24.62 25.19 25.87
N GLU A 213 25.38 25.94 26.68
CA GLU A 213 25.15 27.38 26.85
C GLU A 213 25.39 28.15 25.55
N ARG A 214 26.48 27.83 24.84
CA ARG A 214 26.75 28.38 23.51
C ARG A 214 25.65 28.02 22.52
N ALA A 215 25.18 26.78 22.54
CA ALA A 215 24.10 26.31 21.67
C ALA A 215 22.76 27.00 21.96
N VAL A 216 22.42 27.26 23.23
CA VAL A 216 21.20 28.01 23.60
C VAL A 216 21.25 29.43 23.02
N TYR A 217 22.35 30.16 23.20
CA TYR A 217 22.48 31.49 22.63
C TYR A 217 22.63 31.47 21.11
N GLY A 218 23.25 30.43 20.55
CA GLY A 218 23.34 30.18 19.11
C GLY A 218 21.98 29.97 18.47
N ALA A 219 21.10 29.16 19.08
CA ALA A 219 19.73 28.93 18.64
C ALA A 219 18.91 30.22 18.62
N MET A 220 19.10 31.10 19.60
CA MET A 220 18.42 32.40 19.62
C MET A 220 18.88 33.37 18.53
N VAL A 221 20.07 33.17 17.98
CA VAL A 221 20.65 34.01 16.92
C VAL A 221 20.43 33.41 15.54
N GLY A 222 20.36 32.07 15.45
CA GLY A 222 20.43 31.32 14.20
C GLY A 222 21.87 31.00 13.78
N ASP A 223 22.77 30.75 14.74
CA ASP A 223 24.16 30.35 14.48
C ASP A 223 24.31 28.83 14.45
N VAL A 224 24.42 28.27 13.25
CA VAL A 224 24.56 26.83 13.03
C VAL A 224 25.79 26.27 13.73
N LYS A 225 26.93 26.99 13.71
CA LYS A 225 28.18 26.48 14.27
C LYS A 225 28.08 26.18 15.76
N SER A 226 27.50 27.09 16.54
CA SER A 226 27.34 26.90 17.98
C SER A 226 26.33 25.81 18.34
N ILE A 227 25.27 25.66 17.55
CA ILE A 227 24.22 24.64 17.79
C ILE A 227 24.73 23.24 17.41
N LYS A 228 25.41 23.14 16.27
CA LYS A 228 25.95 21.89 15.71
C LYS A 228 26.85 21.13 16.68
N GLU A 229 27.56 21.83 17.57
CA GLU A 229 28.44 21.23 18.59
C GLU A 229 27.73 20.27 19.55
N VAL A 230 26.41 20.39 19.71
CA VAL A 230 25.60 19.56 20.62
C VAL A 230 24.58 18.67 19.90
N CYS A 231 24.49 18.75 18.58
CA CYS A 231 23.61 17.92 17.74
C CYS A 231 24.14 16.47 17.69
N LYS A 232 23.24 15.48 17.85
CA LYS A 232 23.64 14.06 17.94
C LYS A 232 22.97 13.16 16.92
N SER A 233 21.82 13.54 16.37
CA SER A 233 21.08 12.74 15.40
C SER A 233 20.82 13.51 14.11
N TRP A 234 20.34 12.79 13.08
CA TRP A 234 19.90 13.40 11.83
C TRP A 234 18.86 14.51 12.05
N GLU A 235 17.87 14.26 12.92
CA GLU A 235 16.80 15.21 13.25
C GLU A 235 17.34 16.47 13.94
N ASP A 236 18.37 16.35 14.78
CA ASP A 236 19.00 17.50 15.44
C ASP A 236 19.74 18.41 14.46
N HIS A 237 20.46 17.82 13.51
CA HIS A 237 21.18 18.58 12.47
C HIS A 237 20.22 19.24 11.49
N LEU A 238 19.15 18.54 11.11
CA LEU A 238 18.08 19.09 10.28
C LEU A 238 17.38 20.26 10.99
N TRP A 239 17.01 20.09 12.27
CA TRP A 239 16.41 21.14 13.08
C TRP A 239 17.35 22.35 13.21
N CYS A 240 18.64 22.11 13.48
CA CYS A 240 19.63 23.17 13.62
C CYS A 240 19.66 24.10 12.39
N ARG A 241 19.71 23.51 11.19
CA ARG A 241 19.75 24.27 9.93
C ARG A 241 18.42 24.95 9.62
N ILE A 242 17.29 24.25 9.74
CA ILE A 242 15.96 24.82 9.48
C ILE A 242 15.65 25.96 10.47
N HIS A 243 15.90 25.75 11.77
CA HIS A 243 15.69 26.77 12.80
C HIS A 243 16.56 28.00 12.54
N SER A 244 17.84 27.79 12.24
CA SER A 244 18.76 28.89 11.90
C SER A 244 18.34 29.62 10.63
N ARG A 245 17.84 28.90 9.61
CA ARG A 245 17.32 29.48 8.38
C ARG A 245 16.13 30.39 8.63
N LEU A 246 15.19 29.96 9.47
CA LEU A 246 14.02 30.76 9.86
C LEU A 246 14.43 32.03 10.60
N GLU A 247 15.33 31.93 11.59
CA GLU A 247 15.84 33.09 12.33
C GLU A 247 16.56 34.09 11.41
N GLN A 248 17.39 33.59 10.48
CA GLN A 248 18.09 34.42 9.51
C GLN A 248 17.12 35.05 8.48
N ALA A 249 16.06 34.35 8.08
CA ALA A 249 15.03 34.89 7.17
C ALA A 249 14.35 36.11 7.77
N VAL A 250 13.91 35.97 9.02
CA VAL A 250 13.20 37.03 9.74
C VAL A 250 14.12 38.23 9.94
N ASP A 251 15.37 37.98 10.35
CA ASP A 251 16.34 39.07 10.54
C ASP A 251 16.66 39.80 9.22
N ALA A 252 16.88 39.06 8.13
CA ALA A 252 17.14 39.64 6.81
C ALA A 252 15.95 40.46 6.32
N GLY A 253 14.73 39.90 6.38
CA GLY A 253 13.52 40.60 5.96
C GLY A 253 13.24 41.86 6.77
N LEU A 254 13.47 41.82 8.10
CA LEU A 254 13.36 43.02 8.94
C LEU A 254 14.42 44.07 8.58
N LEU A 255 15.68 43.68 8.34
CA LEU A 255 16.77 44.59 7.97
C LEU A 255 16.53 45.26 6.61
N GLU A 256 15.96 44.53 5.65
CA GLU A 256 15.62 45.01 4.31
C GLU A 256 14.36 45.90 4.32
N SER A 257 13.46 45.72 5.28
CA SER A 257 12.23 46.51 5.38
C SER A 257 12.46 48.01 5.64
N ASP A 258 11.50 48.83 5.21
CA ASP A 258 11.44 50.28 5.52
C ASP A 258 10.83 50.57 6.91
N SER A 259 10.81 49.58 7.81
CA SER A 259 10.25 49.72 9.14
C SER A 259 10.95 50.82 9.95
N TRP A 260 10.14 51.72 10.55
CA TRP A 260 10.66 52.77 11.43
C TRP A 260 11.47 52.19 12.58
N TRP A 261 11.06 51.05 13.14
CA TRP A 261 11.72 50.40 14.28
C TRP A 261 13.14 49.92 13.98
N ILE A 262 13.39 49.56 12.72
CA ILE A 262 14.70 49.07 12.27
C ILE A 262 15.60 50.25 11.90
N LYS A 263 15.10 51.20 11.10
CA LYS A 263 15.92 52.32 10.58
C LYS A 263 16.11 53.48 11.56
N LYS A 264 15.15 53.71 12.47
CA LYS A 264 15.08 54.93 13.31
C LYS A 264 14.70 54.68 14.77
N GLY A 265 14.02 53.58 15.06
CA GLY A 265 13.34 53.33 16.34
C GLY A 265 14.18 52.63 17.41
N GLY A 266 15.45 52.31 17.14
CA GLY A 266 16.32 51.69 18.13
C GLY A 266 17.81 51.81 17.81
N ILE A 267 18.63 51.52 18.82
CA ILE A 267 20.09 51.57 18.73
C ILE A 267 20.59 50.31 18.02
N ALA A 268 21.33 50.48 16.92
CA ALA A 268 22.00 49.40 16.18
C ALA A 268 21.05 48.30 15.65
N ASN A 269 19.77 48.62 15.45
CA ASN A 269 18.78 47.69 14.89
C ASN A 269 18.98 47.45 13.39
N ASP A 270 19.62 48.39 12.69
CA ASP A 270 19.94 48.38 11.27
C ASP A 270 21.26 47.70 10.93
N MET A 271 22.01 47.24 11.95
CA MET A 271 23.32 46.65 11.75
C MET A 271 23.24 45.11 11.70
N PRO A 272 23.70 44.46 10.62
CA PRO A 272 23.71 43.00 10.51
C PRO A 272 24.67 42.33 11.49
N LEU A 273 24.53 41.00 11.62
CA LEU A 273 25.41 40.13 12.39
C LEU A 273 26.63 39.71 11.56
N GLU A 274 27.72 40.48 11.65
CA GLU A 274 28.95 40.20 10.92
C GLU A 274 29.57 38.85 11.31
N GLY A 275 29.88 38.01 10.32
CA GLY A 275 30.53 36.71 10.51
C GLY A 275 29.60 35.59 11.00
N LEU A 276 28.28 35.79 10.91
CA LEU A 276 27.28 34.72 10.96
C LEU A 276 27.30 33.95 9.63
N GLU A 277 27.33 32.63 9.70
CA GLU A 277 27.28 31.78 8.51
C GLU A 277 25.87 31.80 7.91
N ARG A 278 25.76 32.07 6.61
CA ARG A 278 24.46 32.08 5.92
C ARG A 278 24.01 30.65 5.67
N VAL A 279 22.81 30.31 6.12
CA VAL A 279 22.17 29.04 5.76
C VAL A 279 21.63 29.13 4.33
N THR A 280 21.85 28.08 3.54
CA THR A 280 21.33 28.00 2.17
C THR A 280 19.80 28.09 2.13
N ASP A 281 19.30 28.70 1.06
CA ASP A 281 17.86 28.79 0.76
C ASP A 281 17.36 27.54 0.01
N ASN A 282 18.27 26.74 -0.53
CA ASN A 282 17.96 25.52 -1.28
C ASN A 282 17.90 24.31 -0.33
N MET A 283 16.74 23.67 -0.27
CA MET A 283 16.49 22.54 0.62
C MET A 283 17.27 21.28 0.24
N ASP A 284 17.54 21.03 -1.04
CA ASP A 284 18.37 19.89 -1.47
C ASP A 284 19.78 20.03 -0.92
N LEU A 285 20.38 21.21 -1.10
CA LEU A 285 21.71 21.52 -0.55
C LEU A 285 21.72 21.44 0.98
N LEU A 286 20.64 21.88 1.64
CA LEU A 286 20.50 21.77 3.09
C LEU A 286 20.53 20.31 3.55
N PHE A 287 19.83 19.40 2.86
CA PHE A 287 19.87 17.98 3.16
C PHE A 287 21.24 17.36 2.87
N GLU A 288 21.89 17.73 1.77
CA GLU A 288 23.27 17.28 1.45
C GLU A 288 24.24 17.65 2.58
N GLU A 289 24.16 18.87 3.09
CA GLU A 289 24.98 19.31 4.21
C GLU A 289 24.70 18.54 5.51
N VAL A 290 23.44 18.17 5.78
CA VAL A 290 23.07 17.33 6.95
C VAL A 290 23.61 15.91 6.79
N GLU A 291 23.54 15.35 5.59
CA GLU A 291 23.99 13.99 5.27
C GLU A 291 25.51 13.85 5.31
N GLN A 292 26.26 14.95 5.12
CA GLN A 292 27.72 14.99 5.24
C GLN A 292 28.23 15.05 6.69
N GLU A 293 27.34 15.18 7.68
CA GLU A 293 27.74 15.24 9.09
C GLU A 293 28.20 13.89 9.62
N GLU A 294 29.45 13.82 10.11
CA GLU A 294 30.04 12.56 10.60
C GLU A 294 29.23 11.91 11.73
N THR A 295 28.57 12.71 12.58
CA THR A 295 27.74 12.21 13.70
C THR A 295 26.48 11.48 13.24
N VAL A 296 26.03 11.75 12.01
CA VAL A 296 24.78 11.21 11.46
C VAL A 296 24.99 9.80 10.91
N GLY A 297 26.18 9.48 10.38
CA GLY A 297 26.52 8.14 9.90
C GLY A 297 25.51 7.62 8.85
N ASP A 298 25.05 6.38 9.04
CA ASP A 298 24.11 5.72 8.11
C ASP A 298 22.63 6.05 8.37
N GLU A 299 22.33 6.90 9.36
CA GLU A 299 20.96 7.30 9.70
C GLU A 299 20.10 7.75 8.49
N PRO A 300 20.60 8.58 7.55
CA PRO A 300 19.81 9.09 6.42
C PRO A 300 19.44 8.00 5.41
N LEU A 301 20.17 6.88 5.41
CA LEU A 301 19.91 5.74 4.51
C LEU A 301 18.69 4.93 4.96
N HIS A 302 18.16 5.18 6.17
CA HIS A 302 16.97 4.51 6.65
C HIS A 302 15.76 4.84 5.76
N PRO A 303 14.98 3.85 5.28
CA PRO A 303 13.88 4.08 4.32
C PRO A 303 12.88 5.17 4.74
N PHE A 304 12.45 5.19 6.00
CA PHE A 304 11.55 6.24 6.49
C PHE A 304 12.16 7.65 6.53
N ARG A 305 13.48 7.80 6.72
CA ARG A 305 14.12 9.13 6.66
C ARG A 305 14.27 9.62 5.22
N ILE A 306 14.53 8.70 4.30
CA ILE A 306 14.46 8.97 2.85
C ILE A 306 13.04 9.44 2.48
N THR A 307 12.01 8.73 2.96
CA THR A 307 10.60 9.14 2.79
C THR A 307 10.35 10.54 3.36
N GLN A 308 10.76 10.82 4.59
CA GLN A 308 10.61 12.14 5.22
C GLN A 308 11.28 13.26 4.40
N LYS A 309 12.51 13.02 3.91
CA LYS A 309 13.23 13.94 3.02
C LYS A 309 12.40 14.25 1.76
N HIS A 310 11.90 13.22 1.07
CA HIS A 310 11.11 13.42 -0.15
C HIS A 310 9.78 14.14 0.12
N ILE A 311 9.12 13.87 1.25
CA ILE A 311 7.90 14.58 1.65
C ILE A 311 8.20 16.06 1.90
N ILE A 312 9.28 16.38 2.62
CA ILE A 312 9.69 17.77 2.88
C ILE A 312 10.01 18.50 1.57
N LEU A 313 10.72 17.83 0.65
CA LEU A 313 11.08 18.39 -0.67
C LEU A 313 9.93 18.40 -1.68
N ASP A 314 8.74 17.92 -1.29
CA ASP A 314 7.59 17.76 -2.19
C ASP A 314 7.87 16.88 -3.43
N ALA A 315 8.82 15.95 -3.30
CA ALA A 315 9.25 15.03 -4.34
C ALA A 315 8.56 13.66 -4.24
N VAL A 316 7.26 13.65 -3.91
CA VAL A 316 6.51 12.42 -3.59
C VAL A 316 6.28 11.50 -4.79
N GLU A 317 6.22 12.04 -6.02
CA GLU A 317 6.16 11.22 -7.22
C GLU A 317 7.45 10.39 -7.41
N ASN A 318 8.61 11.03 -7.25
CA ASN A 318 9.91 10.36 -7.32
C ASN A 318 10.03 9.29 -6.22
N LEU A 319 9.57 9.61 -5.00
CA LEU A 319 9.53 8.66 -3.90
C LEU A 319 8.73 7.38 -4.24
N LEU A 320 7.55 7.53 -4.85
CA LEU A 320 6.73 6.37 -5.25
C LEU A 320 7.37 5.57 -6.39
N ARG A 321 7.95 6.26 -7.40
CA ARG A 321 8.67 5.59 -8.51
C ARG A 321 9.87 4.80 -7.99
N ASP A 322 10.69 5.40 -7.14
CA ASP A 322 11.86 4.75 -6.52
C ASP A 322 11.45 3.53 -5.69
N PHE A 323 10.32 3.60 -4.97
CA PHE A 323 9.81 2.47 -4.19
C PHE A 323 9.31 1.34 -5.09
N ASP A 324 8.58 1.66 -6.17
CA ASP A 324 8.12 0.68 -7.16
C ASP A 324 9.29 -0.01 -7.89
N GLU A 325 10.31 0.75 -8.30
CA GLU A 325 11.52 0.19 -8.87
C GLU A 325 12.23 -0.76 -7.90
N ARG A 326 12.29 -0.41 -6.61
CA ARG A 326 12.85 -1.30 -5.57
C ARG A 326 12.00 -2.55 -5.34
N LEU A 327 10.68 -2.48 -5.48
CA LEU A 327 9.80 -3.64 -5.45
C LEU A 327 10.09 -4.57 -6.63
N ALA A 328 10.16 -4.01 -7.85
CA ALA A 328 10.42 -4.77 -9.07
C ALA A 328 11.80 -5.47 -9.06
N LEU A 329 12.80 -4.84 -8.44
CA LEU A 329 14.16 -5.39 -8.28
C LEU A 329 14.34 -6.30 -7.05
N ASP A 330 13.29 -6.53 -6.25
CA ASP A 330 13.36 -7.22 -4.95
C ASP A 330 14.43 -6.65 -4.00
N ALA A 331 14.65 -5.33 -4.09
CA ALA A 331 15.72 -4.60 -3.40
C ALA A 331 15.26 -3.99 -2.06
N LEU A 332 14.09 -4.38 -1.55
CA LEU A 332 13.63 -4.00 -0.22
C LEU A 332 14.48 -4.66 0.89
N PRO A 333 14.52 -4.07 2.10
CA PRO A 333 15.25 -4.66 3.22
C PRO A 333 14.97 -6.16 3.41
N ALA A 334 16.02 -6.92 3.71
CA ALA A 334 15.92 -8.37 3.91
C ALA A 334 15.13 -8.74 5.19
N SER A 335 15.04 -7.81 6.15
CA SER A 335 14.20 -7.95 7.33
C SER A 335 12.73 -8.00 6.94
N GLU A 336 12.11 -9.18 7.06
CA GLU A 336 10.71 -9.42 6.70
C GLU A 336 9.73 -8.47 7.46
N PRO A 337 9.89 -8.21 8.77
CA PRO A 337 9.05 -7.24 9.48
C PRO A 337 9.11 -5.83 8.89
N LEU A 338 10.32 -5.30 8.64
CA LEU A 338 10.51 -3.98 8.07
C LEU A 338 9.99 -3.89 6.63
N ARG A 339 10.24 -4.91 5.81
CA ARG A 339 9.69 -5.03 4.46
C ARG A 339 8.17 -4.97 4.47
N ASN A 340 7.53 -5.75 5.32
CA ASN A 340 6.09 -5.80 5.47
C ASN A 340 5.50 -4.47 5.95
N GLN A 341 6.21 -3.77 6.83
CA GLN A 341 5.85 -2.45 7.32
C GLN A 341 5.93 -1.42 6.20
N LEU A 342 7.02 -1.41 5.42
CA LEU A 342 7.18 -0.50 4.27
C LEU A 342 6.11 -0.70 3.21
N ILE A 343 5.83 -1.94 2.78
CA ILE A 343 4.76 -2.22 1.81
C ILE A 343 3.41 -1.69 2.33
N CYS A 344 3.13 -1.88 3.62
CA CYS A 344 1.91 -1.35 4.24
C CYS A 344 1.89 0.17 4.21
N PHE A 345 2.95 0.82 4.69
CA PHE A 345 3.06 2.27 4.73
C PHE A 345 2.90 2.88 3.34
N PHE A 346 3.63 2.39 2.34
CA PHE A 346 3.61 2.92 0.98
C PHE A 346 2.28 2.68 0.26
N ALA A 347 1.59 1.56 0.53
CA ALA A 347 0.23 1.37 0.02
C ALA A 347 -0.73 2.45 0.56
N HIS A 348 -0.68 2.74 1.85
CA HIS A 348 -1.54 3.77 2.45
C HIS A 348 -1.10 5.19 2.06
N LEU A 349 0.20 5.43 1.91
CA LEU A 349 0.73 6.70 1.42
C LEU A 349 0.28 6.96 -0.02
N ALA A 350 0.40 5.98 -0.91
CA ALA A 350 -0.08 6.09 -2.30
C ALA A 350 -1.57 6.42 -2.35
N LEU A 351 -2.40 5.78 -1.52
CA LEU A 351 -3.84 6.09 -1.43
C LEU A 351 -4.11 7.49 -0.88
N PHE A 352 -3.38 7.90 0.16
CA PHE A 352 -3.49 9.25 0.72
C PHE A 352 -3.17 10.30 -0.34
N LEU A 353 -2.02 10.17 -1.02
CA LEU A 353 -1.57 11.10 -2.07
C LEU A 353 -2.55 11.15 -3.24
N ARG A 354 -3.10 9.99 -3.63
CA ARG A 354 -4.14 9.87 -4.65
C ARG A 354 -5.41 10.63 -4.26
N TRP A 355 -5.89 10.48 -3.03
CA TRP A 355 -7.14 11.10 -2.59
C TRP A 355 -7.01 12.56 -2.22
N SER A 356 -5.80 13.02 -1.92
CA SER A 356 -5.50 14.42 -1.73
C SER A 356 -5.15 15.15 -3.03
N ASP A 357 -5.21 14.48 -4.19
CA ASP A 357 -4.76 15.00 -5.49
C ASP A 357 -3.32 15.56 -5.47
N ALA A 358 -2.47 15.01 -4.59
CA ALA A 358 -1.07 15.43 -4.47
C ALA A 358 -0.16 14.78 -5.52
N VAL A 359 -0.66 13.75 -6.21
CA VAL A 359 -0.01 13.09 -7.35
C VAL A 359 -0.99 13.02 -8.51
N GLY A 360 -0.47 13.16 -9.73
CA GLY A 360 -1.27 13.12 -10.94
C GLY A 360 -1.79 11.72 -11.31
N PRO A 361 -2.73 11.63 -12.28
CA PRO A 361 -3.23 10.35 -12.78
C PRO A 361 -2.18 9.53 -13.54
N ASP A 362 -1.06 10.13 -13.94
CA ASP A 362 0.10 9.46 -14.52
C ASP A 362 0.80 8.52 -13.52
N MET A 363 0.58 8.70 -12.22
CA MET A 363 1.13 7.85 -11.16
C MET A 363 0.30 6.58 -10.90
N ARG A 364 -0.87 6.41 -11.52
CA ARG A 364 -1.75 5.23 -11.35
C ARG A 364 -1.06 3.88 -11.59
N PRO A 365 -0.19 3.71 -12.61
CA PRO A 365 0.59 2.48 -12.80
C PRO A 365 1.46 2.13 -11.58
N THR A 366 2.22 3.11 -11.08
CA THR A 366 3.11 2.97 -9.92
C THR A 366 2.32 2.63 -8.65
N GLU A 367 1.23 3.36 -8.40
CA GLU A 367 0.33 3.10 -7.27
C GLU A 367 -0.25 1.68 -7.32
N ALA A 368 -0.66 1.22 -8.51
CA ALA A 368 -1.23 -0.11 -8.72
C ALA A 368 -0.21 -1.22 -8.43
N ASN A 369 1.05 -1.07 -8.84
CA ASN A 369 2.11 -2.04 -8.51
C ASN A 369 2.35 -2.14 -6.99
N ILE A 370 2.38 -1.01 -6.29
CA ILE A 370 2.54 -0.97 -4.83
C ILE A 370 1.35 -1.65 -4.13
N LEU A 371 0.13 -1.32 -4.57
CA LEU A 371 -1.10 -1.92 -4.04
C LEU A 371 -1.18 -3.42 -4.36
N GLN A 372 -0.70 -3.85 -5.52
CA GLN A 372 -0.63 -5.26 -5.90
C GLN A 372 0.26 -6.05 -4.94
N GLU A 373 1.44 -5.53 -4.59
CA GLU A 373 2.31 -6.23 -3.62
C GLU A 373 1.70 -6.21 -2.21
N PHE A 374 0.96 -5.16 -1.85
CA PHE A 374 0.19 -5.16 -0.61
C PHE A 374 -0.92 -6.21 -0.61
N CYS A 375 -1.65 -6.39 -1.70
CA CYS A 375 -2.61 -7.49 -1.88
C CYS A 375 -1.93 -8.86 -1.75
N ASN A 376 -0.76 -9.05 -2.38
CA ASN A 376 0.03 -10.28 -2.26
C ASN A 376 0.41 -10.57 -0.80
N LYS A 377 0.77 -9.54 -0.03
CA LYS A 377 1.05 -9.65 1.40
C LYS A 377 -0.21 -10.04 2.20
N LEU A 378 -1.33 -9.35 1.99
CA LEU A 378 -2.60 -9.64 2.67
C LEU A 378 -3.08 -11.07 2.41
N GLU A 379 -2.84 -11.57 1.21
CA GLU A 379 -3.10 -12.96 0.86
C GLU A 379 -2.25 -13.93 1.68
N ARG A 380 -0.94 -13.68 1.84
CA ARG A 380 -0.05 -14.51 2.67
C ARG A 380 -0.51 -14.57 4.13
N ILE A 381 -1.12 -13.49 4.62
CA ILE A 381 -1.69 -13.38 5.98
C ILE A 381 -3.11 -14.00 6.04
N ASN A 382 -3.68 -14.39 4.90
CA ASN A 382 -5.02 -14.98 4.77
C ASN A 382 -6.14 -14.04 5.26
N GLU A 383 -6.07 -12.77 4.84
CA GLU A 383 -7.11 -11.74 5.08
C GLU A 383 -7.91 -11.42 3.80
N PRO A 384 -8.83 -12.32 3.38
CA PRO A 384 -9.50 -12.24 2.07
C PRO A 384 -10.44 -11.05 1.92
N ASP A 385 -10.94 -10.49 3.03
CA ASP A 385 -11.81 -9.30 3.01
C ASP A 385 -11.04 -8.07 2.54
N LEU A 386 -9.81 -7.92 3.03
CA LEU A 386 -8.95 -6.80 2.67
C LEU A 386 -8.43 -6.94 1.24
N VAL A 387 -8.08 -8.15 0.79
CA VAL A 387 -7.62 -8.35 -0.61
C VAL A 387 -8.67 -7.86 -1.61
N ALA A 388 -9.95 -8.16 -1.39
CA ALA A 388 -11.03 -7.69 -2.26
C ALA A 388 -11.17 -6.15 -2.23
N LEU A 389 -11.04 -5.55 -1.05
CA LEU A 389 -11.10 -4.10 -0.86
C LEU A 389 -9.98 -3.39 -1.64
N TYR A 390 -8.72 -3.76 -1.41
CA TYR A 390 -7.58 -3.09 -2.05
C TYR A 390 -7.51 -3.37 -3.56
N ALA A 391 -7.86 -4.58 -4.02
CA ALA A 391 -7.99 -4.85 -5.46
C ALA A 391 -9.06 -3.98 -6.12
N GLY A 392 -10.18 -3.72 -5.43
CA GLY A 392 -11.21 -2.76 -5.88
C GLY A 392 -10.70 -1.33 -6.04
N VAL A 393 -9.77 -0.91 -5.18
CA VAL A 393 -9.18 0.44 -5.23
C VAL A 393 -8.14 0.58 -6.34
N ILE A 394 -7.42 -0.50 -6.69
CA ILE A 394 -6.54 -0.52 -7.89
C ILE A 394 -7.37 -0.16 -9.13
N GLY A 395 -8.51 -0.82 -9.31
CA GLY A 395 -9.45 -0.57 -10.42
C GLY A 395 -8.84 -0.85 -11.80
N GLU A 396 -9.47 -0.31 -12.84
CA GLU A 396 -8.98 -0.43 -14.22
C GLU A 396 -7.77 0.50 -14.44
N VAL A 397 -6.64 -0.09 -14.85
CA VAL A 397 -5.43 0.62 -15.24
C VAL A 397 -5.21 0.41 -16.73
N ASN A 398 -5.14 1.49 -17.51
CA ASN A 398 -5.00 1.44 -18.98
C ASN A 398 -3.58 1.09 -19.47
N ASP A 399 -2.72 0.56 -18.60
CA ASP A 399 -1.36 0.14 -18.92
C ASP A 399 -1.30 -1.39 -19.04
N VAL A 400 -0.83 -1.88 -20.20
CA VAL A 400 -0.73 -3.31 -20.50
C VAL A 400 0.27 -4.03 -19.59
N ASN A 401 1.25 -3.30 -19.04
CA ASN A 401 2.28 -3.87 -18.17
C ASN A 401 1.87 -3.94 -16.70
N VAL A 402 0.72 -3.37 -16.33
CA VAL A 402 0.25 -3.30 -14.95
C VAL A 402 -0.93 -4.24 -14.75
N THR A 403 -0.93 -4.90 -13.59
CA THR A 403 -2.04 -5.78 -13.20
C THR A 403 -3.19 -4.91 -12.70
N ASP A 404 -4.30 -4.87 -13.44
CA ASP A 404 -5.52 -4.20 -13.00
C ASP A 404 -6.18 -4.94 -11.82
N GLY A 405 -7.12 -4.26 -11.15
CA GLY A 405 -7.77 -4.75 -9.93
C GLY A 405 -8.48 -6.09 -10.12
N GLU A 406 -9.20 -6.29 -11.23
CA GLU A 406 -9.89 -7.55 -11.49
C GLU A 406 -8.92 -8.70 -11.77
N THR A 407 -7.78 -8.46 -12.45
CA THR A 407 -6.76 -9.50 -12.65
C THR A 407 -6.06 -9.85 -11.35
N SER A 408 -5.75 -8.84 -10.53
CA SER A 408 -5.19 -9.01 -9.19
C SER A 408 -6.06 -9.95 -8.34
N TYR A 409 -7.35 -9.63 -8.25
CA TYR A 409 -8.28 -10.44 -7.47
C TYR A 409 -8.52 -11.83 -8.08
N ALA A 410 -8.53 -11.96 -9.41
CA ALA A 410 -8.64 -13.26 -10.07
C ALA A 410 -7.43 -14.17 -9.77
N GLN A 411 -6.21 -13.64 -9.66
CA GLN A 411 -5.03 -14.40 -9.25
C GLN A 411 -5.14 -14.91 -7.81
N PHE A 412 -5.71 -14.10 -6.91
CA PHE A 412 -6.05 -14.53 -5.56
C PHE A 412 -7.08 -15.67 -5.58
N LEU A 413 -8.20 -15.52 -6.32
CA LEU A 413 -9.24 -16.54 -6.41
C LEU A 413 -8.72 -17.86 -7.00
N LYS A 414 -7.82 -17.79 -7.97
CA LYS A 414 -7.16 -18.95 -8.58
C LYS A 414 -6.47 -19.84 -7.56
N ARG A 415 -5.75 -19.25 -6.59
CA ARG A 415 -5.08 -20.01 -5.53
C ARG A 415 -6.05 -20.68 -4.56
N MET A 416 -7.30 -20.19 -4.51
CA MET A 416 -8.40 -20.77 -3.74
C MET A 416 -9.23 -21.80 -4.51
N ASN A 417 -8.85 -22.20 -5.73
CA ASN A 417 -9.70 -23.02 -6.59
C ASN A 417 -10.12 -24.37 -5.98
N ASN A 418 -9.31 -24.94 -5.09
CA ASN A 418 -9.59 -26.19 -4.39
C ASN A 418 -10.25 -26.01 -3.00
N ALA A 419 -10.61 -24.77 -2.63
CA ALA A 419 -11.31 -24.48 -1.37
C ALA A 419 -12.78 -24.94 -1.42
N PRO A 420 -13.44 -25.09 -0.25
CA PRO A 420 -14.86 -25.45 -0.20
C PRO A 420 -15.73 -24.50 -1.01
N THR A 421 -16.78 -25.04 -1.63
CA THR A 421 -17.70 -24.33 -2.53
C THR A 421 -18.30 -23.06 -1.91
N GLU A 422 -18.69 -23.13 -0.63
CA GLU A 422 -19.24 -21.97 0.09
C GLU A 422 -18.22 -20.83 0.20
N ARG A 423 -16.95 -21.15 0.49
CA ARG A 423 -15.87 -20.16 0.62
C ARG A 423 -15.54 -19.50 -0.71
N ARG A 424 -15.59 -20.27 -1.81
CA ARG A 424 -15.40 -19.74 -3.17
C ARG A 424 -16.55 -18.83 -3.59
N ALA A 425 -17.79 -19.25 -3.34
CA ALA A 425 -18.97 -18.43 -3.63
C ALA A 425 -18.95 -17.10 -2.85
N GLU A 426 -18.60 -17.14 -1.57
CA GLU A 426 -18.48 -15.94 -0.75
C GLU A 426 -17.35 -15.01 -1.23
N ALA A 427 -16.18 -15.57 -1.55
CA ALA A 427 -15.08 -14.77 -2.08
C ALA A 427 -15.44 -14.04 -3.39
N LEU A 428 -16.19 -14.70 -4.28
CA LEU A 428 -16.63 -14.05 -5.52
C LEU A 428 -17.74 -13.02 -5.27
N ARG A 429 -18.62 -13.22 -4.28
CA ARG A 429 -19.63 -12.21 -3.89
C ARG A 429 -19.01 -10.90 -3.39
N ARG A 430 -17.80 -10.94 -2.84
CA ARG A 430 -17.10 -9.74 -2.36
C ARG A 430 -16.65 -8.80 -3.48
N THR A 431 -16.60 -9.26 -4.73
CA THR A 431 -16.23 -8.39 -5.85
C THR A 431 -17.19 -7.21 -5.95
N THR A 432 -18.50 -7.48 -5.88
CA THR A 432 -19.54 -6.46 -6.04
C THR A 432 -19.56 -5.47 -4.88
N GLN A 433 -19.22 -5.92 -3.67
CA GLN A 433 -19.13 -5.08 -2.49
C GLN A 433 -18.01 -4.04 -2.59
N ASN A 434 -16.93 -4.36 -3.31
CA ASN A 434 -15.73 -3.54 -3.44
C ASN A 434 -15.58 -2.88 -4.82
N GLY A 435 -16.65 -2.84 -5.63
CA GLY A 435 -16.65 -2.17 -6.93
C GLY A 435 -15.99 -2.94 -8.09
N LEU A 436 -15.58 -4.18 -7.88
CA LEU A 436 -15.05 -5.06 -8.93
C LEU A 436 -16.17 -5.74 -9.71
N SER A 437 -15.96 -5.93 -11.02
CA SER A 437 -16.91 -6.65 -11.86
C SER A 437 -16.91 -8.15 -11.56
N TYR A 438 -18.02 -8.65 -11.02
CA TYR A 438 -18.23 -10.07 -10.75
C TYR A 438 -17.94 -10.94 -11.98
N THR A 439 -18.50 -10.56 -13.14
CA THR A 439 -18.37 -11.33 -14.38
C THR A 439 -16.94 -11.35 -14.89
N ILE A 440 -16.24 -10.20 -14.90
CA ILE A 440 -14.87 -10.11 -15.41
C ILE A 440 -13.93 -10.92 -14.53
N VAL A 441 -14.02 -10.75 -13.20
CA VAL A 441 -13.20 -11.51 -12.24
C VAL A 441 -13.42 -13.02 -12.40
N ALA A 442 -14.67 -13.47 -12.47
CA ALA A 442 -14.98 -14.89 -12.60
C ALA A 442 -14.40 -15.49 -13.88
N VAL A 443 -14.56 -14.80 -15.02
CA VAL A 443 -14.00 -15.23 -16.31
C VAL A 443 -12.49 -15.26 -16.27
N ARG A 444 -11.82 -14.19 -15.82
CA ARG A 444 -10.35 -14.14 -15.71
C ARG A 444 -9.78 -15.20 -14.79
N THR A 445 -10.50 -15.54 -13.72
CA THR A 445 -10.11 -16.63 -12.80
C THR A 445 -10.10 -17.97 -13.54
N VAL A 446 -11.17 -18.28 -14.28
CA VAL A 446 -11.27 -19.52 -15.05
C VAL A 446 -10.24 -19.56 -16.18
N ASP A 447 -10.10 -18.49 -16.96
CA ASP A 447 -9.12 -18.39 -18.03
C ASP A 447 -7.68 -18.59 -17.54
N SER A 448 -7.34 -18.00 -16.39
CA SER A 448 -6.01 -18.16 -15.78
C SER A 448 -5.73 -19.58 -15.29
N ILE A 449 -6.75 -20.28 -14.76
CA ILE A 449 -6.63 -21.69 -14.36
C ILE A 449 -6.53 -22.59 -15.59
N PHE A 450 -7.38 -22.37 -16.60
CA PHE A 450 -7.40 -23.14 -17.83
C PHE A 450 -6.08 -22.97 -18.58
N GLY A 451 -5.61 -21.74 -18.73
CA GLY A 451 -4.31 -21.43 -19.32
C GLY A 451 -3.19 -22.24 -18.67
N GLU A 452 -3.05 -22.20 -17.34
CA GLU A 452 -1.96 -22.93 -16.67
C GLU A 452 -2.08 -24.46 -16.80
N LEU A 453 -3.26 -25.02 -16.52
CA LEU A 453 -3.45 -26.48 -16.46
C LEU A 453 -3.51 -27.14 -17.84
N ILE A 454 -4.04 -26.44 -18.84
CA ILE A 454 -4.10 -26.96 -20.22
C ILE A 454 -2.71 -26.87 -20.89
N HIS A 455 -1.96 -25.78 -20.70
CA HIS A 455 -0.60 -25.67 -21.26
C HIS A 455 0.41 -26.62 -20.60
N SER A 456 0.27 -26.89 -19.30
CA SER A 456 1.13 -27.86 -18.60
C SER A 456 0.81 -29.32 -18.95
N SER A 457 -0.35 -29.58 -19.54
CA SER A 457 -0.71 -30.91 -20.02
C SER A 457 -0.05 -31.18 -21.37
N SER A 458 0.71 -32.26 -21.49
CA SER A 458 1.23 -32.71 -22.79
C SER A 458 0.08 -33.22 -23.66
N THR A 459 -0.54 -32.34 -24.44
CA THR A 459 -1.66 -32.69 -25.33
C THR A 459 -1.20 -32.76 -26.79
N SER A 460 -1.28 -33.94 -27.39
CA SER A 460 -1.18 -34.11 -28.85
C SER A 460 -2.59 -34.35 -29.40
N PHE A 461 -3.22 -33.31 -29.92
CA PHE A 461 -4.55 -33.42 -30.55
C PHE A 461 -4.51 -34.22 -31.88
N ASP A 462 -3.31 -34.46 -32.39
CA ASP A 462 -3.05 -35.18 -33.64
C ASP A 462 -2.71 -36.66 -33.42
N ASP A 463 -2.69 -37.14 -32.17
CA ASP A 463 -2.46 -38.56 -31.91
C ASP A 463 -3.58 -39.39 -32.54
N PRO A 464 -3.25 -40.35 -33.43
CA PRO A 464 -4.24 -41.10 -34.20
C PRO A 464 -5.18 -41.92 -33.32
N GLU A 465 -4.71 -42.41 -32.17
CA GLU A 465 -5.47 -43.16 -31.17
C GLU A 465 -5.20 -42.59 -29.76
N PRO A 466 -6.00 -41.62 -29.28
CA PRO A 466 -5.93 -41.22 -27.88
C PRO A 466 -6.35 -42.39 -26.99
N GLY A 467 -5.57 -42.68 -25.94
CA GLY A 467 -5.90 -43.72 -24.97
C GLY A 467 -7.21 -43.40 -24.25
N PHE A 468 -8.33 -43.96 -24.69
CA PHE A 468 -9.63 -43.73 -24.08
C PHE A 468 -9.64 -44.23 -22.63
N THR A 469 -9.83 -43.31 -21.69
CA THR A 469 -10.03 -43.64 -20.28
C THR A 469 -11.39 -44.28 -20.05
N HIS A 470 -11.46 -45.18 -19.07
CA HIS A 470 -12.73 -45.75 -18.64
C HIS A 470 -13.61 -44.69 -17.98
N LEU A 471 -14.93 -44.84 -18.12
CA LEU A 471 -15.91 -43.93 -17.53
C LEU A 471 -15.87 -43.93 -16.00
N ASP A 472 -15.26 -44.92 -15.36
CA ASP A 472 -15.16 -45.02 -13.89
C ASP A 472 -13.74 -44.79 -13.36
N GLN A 473 -12.82 -44.36 -14.22
CA GLN A 473 -11.47 -43.97 -13.80
C GLN A 473 -11.54 -42.69 -12.95
N PRO A 474 -10.89 -42.62 -11.77
CA PRO A 474 -10.89 -41.42 -10.94
C PRO A 474 -10.20 -40.26 -11.65
N LEU A 475 -10.68 -39.04 -11.37
CA LEU A 475 -10.07 -37.81 -11.88
C LEU A 475 -8.65 -37.65 -11.34
N SER A 476 -7.73 -37.25 -12.20
CA SER A 476 -6.45 -36.68 -11.77
C SER A 476 -6.67 -35.34 -11.06
N GLN A 477 -5.66 -34.88 -10.31
CA GLN A 477 -5.73 -33.61 -9.60
C GLN A 477 -5.98 -32.42 -10.55
N ALA A 478 -5.30 -32.40 -11.71
CA ALA A 478 -5.47 -31.36 -12.71
C ALA A 478 -6.89 -31.35 -13.32
N GLU A 479 -7.44 -32.52 -13.66
CA GLU A 479 -8.81 -32.65 -14.17
C GLU A 479 -9.84 -32.21 -13.12
N GLY A 480 -9.64 -32.60 -11.85
CA GLY A 480 -10.48 -32.18 -10.74
C GLY A 480 -10.46 -30.66 -10.55
N SER A 481 -9.29 -30.02 -10.62
CA SER A 481 -9.15 -28.57 -10.54
C SER A 481 -9.79 -27.84 -11.73
N LEU A 482 -9.72 -28.37 -12.96
CA LEU A 482 -10.41 -27.83 -14.13
C LEU A 482 -11.94 -27.91 -13.96
N VAL A 483 -12.46 -29.02 -13.46
CA VAL A 483 -13.90 -29.18 -13.18
C VAL A 483 -14.34 -28.25 -12.05
N ASN A 484 -13.53 -28.09 -10.99
CA ASN A 484 -13.83 -27.15 -9.90
C ASN A 484 -13.80 -25.69 -10.37
N ALA A 485 -12.90 -25.34 -11.30
CA ALA A 485 -12.79 -23.97 -11.82
C ALA A 485 -14.10 -23.50 -12.48
N MET A 486 -14.85 -24.42 -13.09
CA MET A 486 -16.15 -24.08 -13.66
C MET A 486 -17.12 -23.50 -12.64
N ASP A 487 -17.03 -23.88 -11.37
CA ASP A 487 -17.94 -23.36 -10.34
C ASP A 487 -17.87 -21.84 -10.19
N TRP A 488 -16.73 -21.21 -10.47
CA TRP A 488 -16.59 -19.75 -10.45
C TRP A 488 -17.58 -19.07 -11.39
N LEU A 489 -17.94 -19.70 -12.50
CA LEU A 489 -18.93 -19.18 -13.46
C LEU A 489 -20.35 -19.69 -13.21
N LEU A 490 -20.54 -20.65 -12.30
CA LEU A 490 -21.83 -21.29 -12.02
C LEU A 490 -22.50 -20.76 -10.75
N PHE A 491 -21.81 -19.98 -9.92
CA PHE A 491 -22.38 -19.43 -8.68
C PHE A 491 -23.50 -18.41 -8.91
N ASP A 492 -23.49 -17.69 -10.03
CA ASP A 492 -24.50 -16.69 -10.37
C ASP A 492 -24.97 -16.82 -11.82
N LYS A 493 -26.22 -16.42 -12.08
CA LYS A 493 -26.84 -16.52 -13.40
C LYS A 493 -26.25 -15.55 -14.42
N SER A 494 -25.68 -14.43 -13.98
CA SER A 494 -25.06 -13.43 -14.86
C SER A 494 -23.86 -14.00 -15.63
N THR A 495 -23.18 -15.00 -15.09
CA THR A 495 -22.01 -15.66 -15.70
C THR A 495 -22.35 -16.89 -16.52
N TYR A 496 -23.63 -17.22 -16.73
CA TYR A 496 -24.01 -18.44 -17.46
C TYR A 496 -23.63 -18.43 -18.94
N ALA A 497 -23.67 -17.27 -19.59
CA ALA A 497 -23.23 -17.13 -20.99
C ALA A 497 -21.74 -17.47 -21.15
N PRO A 498 -20.80 -16.86 -20.39
CA PRO A 498 -19.42 -17.30 -20.43
C PRO A 498 -19.23 -18.73 -19.91
N ALA A 499 -19.98 -19.18 -18.91
CA ALA A 499 -19.93 -20.57 -18.42
C ALA A 499 -20.18 -21.59 -19.55
N LEU A 500 -21.14 -21.31 -20.44
CA LEU A 500 -21.47 -22.17 -21.56
C LEU A 500 -20.30 -22.31 -22.54
N THR A 501 -19.69 -21.18 -22.94
CA THR A 501 -18.53 -21.16 -23.84
C THR A 501 -17.34 -21.92 -23.25
N HIS A 502 -17.04 -21.70 -21.97
CA HIS A 502 -15.92 -22.38 -21.28
C HIS A 502 -16.21 -23.87 -21.08
N ALA A 503 -17.45 -24.25 -20.76
CA ALA A 503 -17.85 -25.64 -20.65
C ALA A 503 -17.69 -26.40 -21.96
N ASN A 504 -18.12 -25.80 -23.09
CA ASN A 504 -17.95 -26.39 -24.42
C ASN A 504 -16.47 -26.56 -24.77
N ALA A 505 -15.64 -25.55 -24.52
CA ALA A 505 -14.20 -25.63 -24.74
C ALA A 505 -13.54 -26.73 -23.88
N LEU A 506 -13.88 -26.82 -22.60
CA LEU A 506 -13.34 -27.83 -21.69
C LEU A 506 -13.83 -29.24 -22.04
N LEU A 507 -15.10 -29.40 -22.45
CA LEU A 507 -15.63 -30.67 -22.95
C LEU A 507 -14.89 -31.13 -24.22
N ARG A 508 -14.69 -30.23 -25.19
CA ARG A 508 -13.87 -30.52 -26.38
C ARG A 508 -12.48 -31.00 -25.98
N TRP A 509 -11.84 -30.31 -25.04
CA TRP A 509 -10.51 -30.66 -24.56
C TRP A 509 -10.46 -32.04 -23.89
N PHE A 510 -11.38 -32.34 -22.96
CA PHE A 510 -11.44 -33.67 -22.32
C PHE A 510 -11.67 -34.78 -23.33
N LEU A 511 -12.61 -34.58 -24.26
CA LEU A 511 -12.94 -35.60 -25.26
C LEU A 511 -11.81 -35.83 -26.26
N LEU A 512 -11.11 -34.78 -26.72
CA LEU A 512 -9.97 -34.96 -27.62
C LEU A 512 -8.82 -35.73 -26.96
N ASN A 513 -8.65 -35.58 -25.65
CA ASN A 513 -7.64 -36.30 -24.87
C ASN A 513 -8.16 -37.65 -24.31
N GLY A 514 -9.33 -38.13 -24.75
CA GLY A 514 -9.90 -39.41 -24.32
C GLY A 514 -10.31 -39.47 -22.84
N ARG A 515 -10.48 -38.33 -22.16
CA ARG A 515 -10.84 -38.21 -20.73
C ARG A 515 -12.35 -38.26 -20.51
N LEU A 516 -12.94 -39.44 -20.69
CA LEU A 516 -14.40 -39.64 -20.69
C LEU A 516 -15.04 -39.40 -19.31
N HIS A 517 -14.38 -39.82 -18.21
CA HIS A 517 -14.89 -39.57 -16.87
C HIS A 517 -14.93 -38.07 -16.54
N ALA A 518 -13.90 -37.31 -16.92
CA ALA A 518 -13.84 -35.87 -16.70
C ALA A 518 -14.94 -35.13 -17.46
N ALA A 519 -15.19 -35.50 -18.72
CA ALA A 519 -16.32 -34.99 -19.49
C ALA A 519 -17.68 -35.31 -18.82
N ARG A 520 -17.85 -36.54 -18.31
CA ARG A 520 -19.04 -36.96 -17.56
C ARG A 520 -19.27 -36.09 -16.31
N GLN A 521 -18.22 -35.90 -15.51
CA GLN A 521 -18.32 -35.11 -14.28
C GLN A 521 -18.66 -33.65 -14.56
N LEU A 522 -18.06 -33.06 -15.61
CA LEU A 522 -18.36 -31.69 -16.03
C LEU A 522 -19.83 -31.55 -16.44
N VAL A 523 -20.36 -32.44 -17.27
CA VAL A 523 -21.78 -32.41 -17.69
C VAL A 523 -22.72 -32.48 -16.48
N ARG A 524 -22.46 -33.39 -15.53
CA ARG A 524 -23.29 -33.54 -14.32
C ARG A 524 -23.26 -32.31 -13.41
N ARG A 525 -22.19 -31.51 -13.48
CA ARG A 525 -21.99 -30.32 -12.65
C ARG A 525 -22.68 -29.08 -13.21
N LEU A 526 -22.98 -29.04 -14.50
CA LEU A 526 -23.66 -27.92 -15.14
C LEU A 526 -25.14 -27.82 -14.68
N PRO A 527 -25.64 -26.64 -14.28
CA PRO A 527 -27.04 -26.42 -13.93
C PRO A 527 -27.99 -26.67 -15.10
N VAL A 528 -29.20 -27.16 -14.81
CA VAL A 528 -30.23 -27.47 -15.82
C VAL A 528 -30.59 -26.25 -16.67
N GLU A 529 -30.47 -25.04 -16.12
CA GLU A 529 -30.72 -23.78 -16.83
C GLU A 529 -29.77 -23.54 -18.01
N ILE A 530 -28.49 -23.91 -17.87
CA ILE A 530 -27.48 -23.83 -18.94
C ILE A 530 -27.71 -24.96 -19.95
N GLN A 531 -28.26 -26.08 -19.49
CA GLN A 531 -28.49 -27.27 -20.30
C GLN A 531 -29.82 -27.24 -21.08
N ARG A 532 -30.52 -26.10 -21.15
CA ARG A 532 -31.84 -26.04 -21.79
C ARG A 532 -31.74 -26.15 -23.31
N PRO A 533 -32.50 -27.06 -23.95
CA PRO A 533 -32.58 -27.09 -25.40
C PRO A 533 -33.16 -25.78 -25.92
N GLN A 534 -32.70 -25.36 -27.09
CA GLN A 534 -33.21 -24.18 -27.77
C GLN A 534 -34.73 -24.30 -27.99
N ARG A 535 -35.46 -23.22 -27.70
CA ARG A 535 -36.91 -23.18 -27.95
C ARG A 535 -37.19 -23.18 -29.45
N GLU A 536 -38.16 -23.99 -29.88
CA GLU A 536 -38.62 -24.01 -31.27
C GLU A 536 -38.99 -22.60 -31.73
N GLY A 537 -38.40 -22.14 -32.84
CA GLY A 537 -38.62 -20.82 -33.43
C GLY A 537 -37.71 -19.68 -32.95
N ALA A 538 -36.81 -19.91 -31.98
CA ALA A 538 -35.80 -18.92 -31.58
C ALA A 538 -34.60 -18.89 -32.55
N ALA A 539 -33.88 -17.75 -32.59
CA ALA A 539 -32.60 -17.65 -33.30
C ALA A 539 -31.61 -18.72 -32.79
N ILE A 540 -30.81 -19.28 -33.69
CA ILE A 540 -29.86 -20.36 -33.38
C ILE A 540 -28.76 -19.83 -32.46
N ASP A 541 -28.73 -20.37 -31.24
CA ASP A 541 -27.61 -20.21 -30.32
C ASP A 541 -26.65 -21.39 -30.48
N TYR A 542 -25.54 -21.12 -31.15
CA TYR A 542 -24.53 -22.12 -31.48
C TYR A 542 -23.88 -22.75 -30.25
N GLU A 543 -23.69 -21.99 -29.17
CA GLU A 543 -23.09 -22.51 -27.94
C GLU A 543 -24.05 -23.48 -27.23
N SER A 544 -25.33 -23.13 -27.17
CA SER A 544 -26.36 -24.02 -26.61
C SER A 544 -26.55 -25.28 -27.45
N ALA A 545 -26.49 -25.15 -28.78
CA ALA A 545 -26.59 -26.28 -29.70
C ALA A 545 -25.39 -27.25 -29.57
N GLU A 546 -24.16 -26.74 -29.49
CA GLU A 546 -22.97 -27.55 -29.25
C GLU A 546 -23.05 -28.26 -27.89
N GLN A 547 -23.41 -27.52 -26.84
CA GLN A 547 -23.56 -28.07 -25.49
C GLN A 547 -24.57 -29.22 -25.45
N TYR A 548 -25.72 -29.06 -26.11
CA TYR A 548 -26.75 -30.08 -26.20
C TYR A 548 -26.23 -31.35 -26.88
N GLN A 549 -25.49 -31.20 -27.98
CA GLN A 549 -24.91 -32.32 -28.72
C GLN A 549 -23.80 -33.04 -27.94
N LEU A 550 -22.95 -32.29 -27.22
CA LEU A 550 -21.91 -32.86 -26.36
C LEU A 550 -22.51 -33.58 -25.15
N ARG A 551 -23.55 -33.01 -24.53
CA ARG A 551 -24.28 -33.66 -23.42
C ARG A 551 -24.92 -34.96 -23.86
N ASN A 552 -25.64 -34.95 -24.99
CA ASN A 552 -26.29 -36.15 -25.52
C ASN A 552 -25.27 -37.24 -25.84
N PHE A 553 -24.09 -36.85 -26.34
CA PHE A 553 -22.98 -37.77 -26.53
C PHE A 553 -22.50 -38.41 -25.22
N VAL A 554 -22.28 -37.62 -24.17
CA VAL A 554 -21.93 -38.15 -22.84
C VAL A 554 -23.03 -39.07 -22.28
N GLY A 555 -24.31 -38.69 -22.43
CA GLY A 555 -25.44 -39.53 -22.03
C GLY A 555 -25.51 -40.85 -22.79
N CYS A 556 -25.21 -40.85 -24.09
CA CYS A 556 -25.08 -42.07 -24.88
C CYS A 556 -23.95 -42.98 -24.38
N LEU A 557 -22.79 -42.40 -24.04
CA LEU A 557 -21.69 -43.16 -23.43
C LEU A 557 -22.10 -43.78 -22.08
N GLU A 558 -22.85 -43.05 -21.25
CA GLU A 558 -23.39 -43.57 -19.98
C GLU A 558 -24.38 -44.73 -20.21
N ALA A 559 -25.28 -44.61 -21.19
CA ALA A 559 -26.23 -45.66 -21.55
C ALA A 559 -25.51 -46.93 -22.02
N LEU A 560 -24.48 -46.80 -22.87
CA LEU A 560 -23.63 -47.92 -23.29
C LEU A 560 -22.90 -48.57 -22.12
N GLU A 561 -22.36 -47.79 -21.19
CA GLU A 561 -21.68 -48.31 -20.00
C GLU A 561 -22.65 -49.01 -19.03
N SER A 562 -23.90 -48.55 -18.93
CA SER A 562 -24.94 -49.14 -18.09
C SER A 562 -25.30 -50.58 -18.46
N CYS A 563 -24.92 -51.03 -19.66
CA CYS A 563 -25.11 -52.39 -20.13
C CYS A 563 -24.08 -53.37 -19.55
N LYS A 564 -22.87 -52.91 -19.20
CA LYS A 564 -21.75 -53.77 -18.75
C LYS A 564 -22.04 -54.64 -17.52
N PRO A 565 -22.73 -54.15 -16.47
CA PRO A 565 -23.08 -54.99 -15.31
C PRO A 565 -23.94 -56.21 -15.67
N PHE A 566 -24.69 -56.15 -16.78
CA PHE A 566 -25.50 -57.27 -17.24
C PHE A 566 -24.68 -58.33 -18.00
N GLU A 567 -23.56 -57.94 -18.61
CA GLU A 567 -22.61 -58.83 -19.29
C GLU A 567 -21.89 -59.76 -18.29
N ASP A 568 -21.75 -59.33 -17.03
CA ASP A 568 -21.18 -60.15 -15.98
C ASP A 568 -22.14 -61.29 -15.57
N ARG A 569 -21.75 -62.52 -15.92
CA ARG A 569 -22.48 -63.77 -15.67
C ARG A 569 -22.12 -64.44 -14.34
N THR A 570 -21.23 -63.85 -13.53
CA THR A 570 -20.77 -64.46 -12.27
C THR A 570 -21.82 -64.47 -11.16
N ASN A 571 -22.72 -63.47 -11.12
CA ASN A 571 -23.76 -63.31 -10.11
C ASN A 571 -25.17 -63.30 -10.73
N LEU A 572 -25.63 -64.47 -11.16
CA LEU A 572 -26.97 -64.63 -11.74
C LEU A 572 -28.04 -64.74 -10.63
N PRO A 573 -29.19 -64.06 -10.78
CA PRO A 573 -30.27 -64.11 -9.79
C PRO A 573 -30.81 -65.52 -9.58
N ALA A 574 -30.98 -65.93 -8.32
CA ALA A 574 -31.41 -67.28 -7.96
C ALA A 574 -32.91 -67.52 -8.19
N THR A 575 -33.76 -66.49 -8.00
CA THR A 575 -35.21 -66.58 -8.13
C THR A 575 -35.69 -66.30 -9.56
N ARG A 576 -36.75 -67.01 -9.97
CA ARG A 576 -37.36 -66.85 -11.31
C ARG A 576 -37.84 -65.42 -11.57
N LEU A 577 -38.41 -64.76 -10.57
CA LEU A 577 -38.87 -63.36 -10.68
C LEU A 577 -37.70 -62.41 -10.98
N ALA A 578 -36.61 -62.52 -10.21
CA ALA A 578 -35.42 -61.69 -10.38
C ALA A 578 -34.69 -61.93 -11.71
N LYS A 579 -34.80 -63.13 -12.31
CA LYS A 579 -34.31 -63.40 -13.67
C LYS A 579 -35.11 -62.63 -14.72
N VAL A 580 -36.45 -62.64 -14.61
CA VAL A 580 -37.33 -61.90 -15.53
C VAL A 580 -37.13 -60.39 -15.38
N ASP A 581 -37.01 -59.88 -14.16
CA ASP A 581 -36.74 -58.47 -13.90
C ASP A 581 -35.37 -58.05 -14.45
N ARG A 582 -34.31 -58.84 -14.22
CA ARG A 582 -32.98 -58.60 -14.81
C ARG A 582 -33.05 -58.55 -16.33
N GLN A 583 -33.75 -59.49 -16.96
CA GLN A 583 -33.87 -59.55 -18.42
C GLN A 583 -34.64 -58.36 -18.98
N ARG A 584 -35.70 -57.93 -18.30
CA ARG A 584 -36.45 -56.70 -18.65
C ARG A 584 -35.58 -55.46 -18.53
N SER A 585 -34.84 -55.31 -17.43
CA SER A 585 -33.92 -54.20 -17.22
C SER A 585 -32.78 -54.19 -18.23
N TYR A 586 -32.22 -55.37 -18.57
CA TYR A 586 -31.18 -55.46 -19.59
C TYR A 586 -31.70 -55.09 -20.97
N THR A 587 -32.89 -55.59 -21.34
CA THR A 587 -33.55 -55.24 -22.61
C THR A 587 -33.81 -53.74 -22.70
N ALA A 588 -34.29 -53.11 -21.61
CA ALA A 588 -34.50 -51.68 -21.56
C ALA A 588 -33.18 -50.88 -21.71
N ALA A 589 -32.13 -51.27 -20.99
CA ALA A 589 -30.81 -50.62 -21.08
C ALA A 589 -30.19 -50.72 -22.48
N VAL A 590 -30.26 -51.90 -23.11
CA VAL A 590 -29.76 -52.13 -24.48
C VAL A 590 -30.57 -51.33 -25.49
N THR A 591 -31.91 -51.27 -25.32
CA THR A 591 -32.78 -50.49 -26.22
C THR A 591 -32.48 -48.99 -26.10
N ASP A 592 -32.34 -48.47 -24.88
CA ASP A 592 -32.01 -47.07 -24.63
C ASP A 592 -30.63 -46.70 -25.20
N ALA A 593 -29.61 -47.53 -24.93
CA ALA A 593 -28.28 -47.34 -25.50
C ALA A 593 -28.29 -47.37 -27.04
N ARG A 594 -29.07 -48.27 -27.65
CA ARG A 594 -29.25 -48.34 -29.11
C ARG A 594 -29.92 -47.08 -29.65
N ASP A 595 -31.04 -46.67 -29.07
CA ASP A 595 -31.84 -45.55 -29.57
C ASP A 595 -31.09 -44.21 -29.43
N LEU A 596 -30.38 -44.00 -28.31
CA LEU A 596 -29.49 -42.85 -28.11
C LEU A 596 -28.30 -42.85 -29.10
N THR A 597 -27.68 -44.02 -29.33
CA THR A 597 -26.57 -44.12 -30.29
C THR A 597 -27.06 -43.85 -31.71
N LEU A 598 -28.17 -44.46 -32.13
CA LEU A 598 -28.78 -44.24 -33.44
C LEU A 598 -29.23 -42.79 -33.61
N SER A 599 -29.74 -42.14 -32.56
CA SER A 599 -30.08 -40.71 -32.58
C SER A 599 -28.84 -39.87 -32.91
N ILE A 600 -27.70 -40.12 -32.27
CA ILE A 600 -26.43 -39.42 -32.57
C ILE A 600 -25.95 -39.71 -34.00
N LEU A 601 -25.99 -40.96 -34.44
CA LEU A 601 -25.51 -41.36 -35.78
C LEU A 601 -26.40 -40.81 -36.90
N THR A 602 -27.71 -40.72 -36.68
CA THR A 602 -28.67 -40.21 -37.67
C THR A 602 -28.80 -38.69 -37.65
N MET A 603 -28.49 -38.05 -36.52
CA MET A 603 -28.30 -36.60 -36.43
C MET A 603 -26.97 -36.17 -37.06
N ARG A 604 -26.92 -34.92 -37.51
CA ARG A 604 -25.67 -34.25 -37.94
C ARG A 604 -24.82 -33.87 -36.71
N TRP A 605 -24.40 -34.86 -35.94
CA TRP A 605 -23.71 -34.66 -34.65
C TRP A 605 -22.43 -33.86 -34.82
N LEU A 606 -22.33 -32.70 -34.16
CA LEU A 606 -21.16 -31.83 -34.23
C LEU A 606 -20.78 -31.44 -35.67
N GLU A 607 -21.74 -31.31 -36.58
CA GLU A 607 -21.47 -30.65 -37.87
C GLU A 607 -21.13 -29.19 -37.59
N VAL A 608 -20.09 -28.63 -38.23
CA VAL A 608 -19.62 -27.26 -37.94
C VAL A 608 -20.78 -26.28 -38.13
N LEU A 609 -21.38 -25.85 -37.00
CA LEU A 609 -22.61 -25.07 -37.04
C LEU A 609 -22.36 -23.62 -37.48
N ARG A 610 -21.14 -23.11 -37.24
CA ARG A 610 -20.65 -21.78 -37.66
C ARG A 610 -19.12 -21.72 -37.58
N GLU A 611 -18.50 -21.02 -38.53
CA GLU A 611 -17.09 -20.61 -38.41
C GLU A 611 -17.01 -19.32 -37.59
N ASP A 612 -16.28 -19.37 -36.47
CA ASP A 612 -16.01 -18.22 -35.62
C ASP A 612 -14.53 -17.82 -35.80
N PRO A 613 -14.22 -16.65 -36.38
CA PRO A 613 -12.85 -16.21 -36.56
C PRO A 613 -12.10 -16.01 -35.23
N ALA A 614 -12.80 -15.82 -34.09
CA ALA A 614 -12.19 -15.75 -32.78
C ALA A 614 -11.74 -17.13 -32.24
N LEU A 615 -12.23 -18.23 -32.81
CA LEU A 615 -11.92 -19.61 -32.39
C LEU A 615 -11.51 -20.47 -33.61
N PRO A 616 -10.36 -20.20 -34.22
CA PRO A 616 -9.94 -20.83 -35.49
C PRO A 616 -9.75 -22.35 -35.37
N GLU A 617 -9.43 -22.86 -34.18
CA GLU A 617 -9.22 -24.29 -33.93
C GLU A 617 -10.52 -25.06 -33.73
N ARG A 618 -11.65 -24.39 -33.45
CA ARG A 618 -12.94 -25.06 -33.15
C ARG A 618 -13.38 -26.00 -34.28
N PRO A 619 -13.40 -25.61 -35.57
CA PRO A 619 -13.80 -26.51 -36.65
C PRO A 619 -12.89 -27.74 -36.79
N ARG A 620 -11.59 -27.59 -36.50
CA ARG A 620 -10.62 -28.70 -36.53
C ARG A 620 -10.88 -29.68 -35.37
N GLN A 621 -11.05 -29.16 -34.16
CA GLN A 621 -11.36 -29.93 -32.96
C GLN A 621 -12.64 -30.74 -33.13
N VAL A 622 -13.71 -30.09 -33.61
CA VAL A 622 -15.03 -30.70 -33.85
C VAL A 622 -14.95 -31.82 -34.90
N ARG A 623 -14.23 -31.60 -36.01
CA ARG A 623 -13.96 -32.65 -37.02
C ARG A 623 -13.19 -33.82 -36.42
N ARG A 624 -12.18 -33.56 -35.60
CA ARG A 624 -11.39 -34.60 -34.93
C ARG A 624 -12.25 -35.43 -33.97
N LEU A 625 -13.13 -34.79 -33.20
CA LEU A 625 -14.08 -35.50 -32.33
C LEU A 625 -14.97 -36.46 -33.12
N ARG A 626 -15.49 -36.04 -34.29
CA ARG A 626 -16.27 -36.93 -35.17
C ARG A 626 -15.46 -38.13 -35.65
N GLN A 627 -14.22 -37.91 -36.08
CA GLN A 627 -13.32 -38.99 -36.53
C GLN A 627 -13.00 -39.99 -35.43
N LEU A 628 -12.86 -39.54 -34.18
CA LEU A 628 -12.56 -40.40 -33.04
C LEU A 628 -13.79 -41.17 -32.56
N TYR A 629 -14.91 -40.47 -32.36
CA TYR A 629 -16.03 -41.00 -31.59
C TYR A 629 -17.15 -41.63 -32.42
N ILE A 630 -17.30 -41.29 -33.70
CA ILE A 630 -18.29 -41.99 -34.56
C ILE A 630 -17.91 -43.47 -34.71
N PRO A 631 -16.66 -43.84 -35.10
CA PRO A 631 -16.27 -45.25 -35.18
C PRO A 631 -16.33 -45.94 -33.82
N GLU A 632 -15.90 -45.26 -32.76
CA GLU A 632 -15.91 -45.81 -31.40
C GLU A 632 -17.34 -46.10 -30.91
N LEU A 633 -18.31 -45.22 -31.17
CA LEU A 633 -19.72 -45.46 -30.83
C LEU A 633 -20.30 -46.67 -31.58
N VAL A 634 -20.02 -46.78 -32.87
CA VAL A 634 -20.45 -47.95 -33.68
C VAL A 634 -19.86 -49.23 -33.10
N MET A 635 -18.58 -49.23 -32.74
CA MET A 635 -17.91 -50.40 -32.17
C MET A 635 -18.44 -50.74 -30.76
N ARG A 636 -18.67 -49.74 -29.90
CA ARG A 636 -19.26 -49.96 -28.56
C ARG A 636 -20.68 -50.48 -28.65
N LEU A 637 -21.51 -49.90 -29.51
CA LEU A 637 -22.87 -50.39 -29.74
C LEU A 637 -22.87 -51.82 -30.27
N HIS A 638 -22.01 -52.13 -31.25
CA HIS A 638 -21.88 -53.49 -31.77
C HIS A 638 -21.50 -54.49 -30.67
N ARG A 639 -20.57 -54.14 -29.77
CA ARG A 639 -20.19 -54.98 -28.62
C ARG A 639 -21.36 -55.23 -27.67
N VAL A 640 -22.08 -54.16 -27.29
CA VAL A 640 -23.27 -54.25 -26.41
C VAL A 640 -24.35 -55.11 -27.04
N LEU A 641 -24.67 -54.86 -28.30
CA LEU A 641 -25.62 -55.65 -29.06
C LEU A 641 -25.16 -57.11 -29.11
N TYR A 642 -23.93 -57.39 -29.55
CA TYR A 642 -23.39 -58.75 -29.63
C TYR A 642 -23.44 -59.51 -28.30
N ALA A 643 -23.13 -58.86 -27.18
CA ALA A 643 -23.23 -59.45 -25.85
C ALA A 643 -24.69 -59.80 -25.48
N ALA A 644 -25.65 -58.98 -25.92
CA ALA A 644 -27.07 -59.13 -25.63
C ALA A 644 -27.82 -60.15 -26.51
N LYS A 645 -27.14 -60.78 -27.50
CA LYS A 645 -27.78 -61.57 -28.57
C LYS A 645 -28.64 -62.74 -28.12
N ASP A 646 -28.27 -63.36 -27.00
CA ASP A 646 -28.93 -64.56 -26.50
C ASP A 646 -30.06 -64.22 -25.50
N ASP A 647 -30.11 -62.97 -25.03
CA ASP A 647 -30.90 -62.54 -23.87
C ASP A 647 -31.99 -61.50 -24.22
N VAL A 648 -31.90 -60.84 -25.39
CA VAL A 648 -32.80 -59.77 -25.84
C VAL A 648 -33.51 -60.17 -27.15
N ALA A 649 -34.76 -59.74 -27.33
CA ALA A 649 -35.59 -60.10 -28.49
C ALA A 649 -34.99 -59.65 -29.84
N GLU A 650 -35.12 -60.49 -30.87
CA GLU A 650 -34.57 -60.28 -32.23
C GLU A 650 -34.91 -58.90 -32.84
N CYS A 651 -36.09 -58.33 -32.55
CA CYS A 651 -36.50 -57.00 -33.04
C CYS A 651 -35.60 -55.85 -32.56
N VAL A 652 -34.84 -56.04 -31.47
CA VAL A 652 -33.85 -55.07 -31.00
C VAL A 652 -32.52 -55.24 -31.76
N LEU A 653 -32.31 -56.42 -32.35
CA LEU A 653 -31.07 -56.92 -32.95
C LEU A 653 -31.00 -56.75 -34.48
N ASP A 654 -32.08 -56.30 -35.15
CA ASP A 654 -32.13 -56.11 -36.62
C ASP A 654 -31.07 -55.11 -37.18
N SER A 655 -30.35 -54.40 -36.31
CA SER A 655 -29.28 -53.44 -36.63
C SER A 655 -27.86 -53.95 -36.27
N TYR A 656 -27.66 -55.27 -36.16
CA TYR A 656 -26.41 -55.87 -35.65
C TYR A 656 -25.14 -55.65 -36.48
N SER A 657 -25.29 -55.48 -37.78
CA SER A 657 -24.13 -55.43 -38.66
C SER A 657 -23.47 -54.04 -38.56
N PRO A 658 -22.14 -53.97 -38.31
CA PRO A 658 -21.40 -52.71 -38.34
C PRO A 658 -21.58 -51.98 -39.69
N GLN A 659 -21.75 -52.72 -40.79
CA GLN A 659 -22.01 -52.18 -42.11
C GLN A 659 -23.35 -51.43 -42.18
N THR A 660 -24.41 -51.98 -41.58
CA THR A 660 -25.73 -51.34 -41.50
C THR A 660 -25.68 -50.07 -40.66
N LEU A 661 -24.96 -50.10 -39.53
CA LEU A 661 -24.78 -48.96 -38.63
C LEU A 661 -23.97 -47.81 -39.28
N ILE A 662 -22.92 -48.15 -40.03
CA ILE A 662 -22.12 -47.18 -40.79
C ILE A 662 -22.96 -46.54 -41.92
N LEU A 663 -23.79 -47.32 -42.61
CA LEU A 663 -24.68 -46.81 -43.67
C LEU A 663 -25.79 -45.91 -43.13
N THR A 664 -26.25 -46.12 -41.89
CA THR A 664 -27.21 -45.24 -41.20
C THR A 664 -26.58 -43.97 -40.64
N ALA A 665 -25.26 -43.94 -40.44
CA ALA A 665 -24.57 -42.78 -39.91
C ALA A 665 -24.51 -41.67 -40.98
N ARG A 666 -25.08 -40.50 -40.68
CA ARG A 666 -24.92 -39.29 -41.48
C ARG A 666 -23.56 -38.65 -41.18
N VAL A 667 -22.49 -39.32 -41.63
CA VAL A 667 -21.08 -38.89 -41.48
C VAL A 667 -20.78 -37.68 -42.33
#